data_AF-A0A239A1Y2-F1
#
_entry.id   AF-A0A239A1Y2-F1
#
_cell.length_a   1.000
_cell.length_b   1.000
_cell.length_c   1.000
_cell.angle_alpha   90.00
_cell.angle_beta   90.00
_cell.angle_gamma   90.00
#
_symmetry.space_group_name_H-M   'P 1'
#
loop_
_entity.id
_entity.type
_entity.pdbx_description
1 polymer ?
#
loop_
_entity_poly.entity_id
_entity_poly.type
_entity_poly.pdbx_seq_one_letter_code
_entity_poly.pdbx_strand_id
1 'polypeptide(L)'
;MFGGRYELRALLGSGGMARVHLAYDTRLGRTVAVKTLLPELARDPEARRRFAREARAAAALNHPGIVTVHDQDEVTTDDAVVPYLVMEHIEGRTLAELAREQAPMEIERAVRTTCEILDALAHAHARGLVHRDVKPSNVLITTGGAVKVADFGIARVVHSLSRITGTGSAIGTPGYMAPEQCAGDSVDARSDVYAVACMLTELLTGTVPFAGATPLSVMYAHVHQTPVAPSARNPLVPPELDAIVLGALSKNPALRPRSAAEMRNALSGWLASRTPPTGPPALPPPPARPPAVPHPAYNPPSFGPPSYPTRPAWDTPVPGPRRRRRGVVAAVTAAVVALLVTVTVLVDPFGDDPKKPVTRTAQDLIAARRPTGGYNGALTGAVNPSTARGGTLRLISAYTPDSLDPARTYSPIVWNLGRLYLRKLVDFAPQPGAAGTRLAPDLATSTGSISDGGRTYTYTLKEGVTFEDGAPITSRDVKYGIERTFARDLYPGGPTHLRDLLDQGQDYPGPYKDTDPDGLGLKSVETPDARTIVFHLDAPFADFPHVLALPMSSPVPKAKDTKERYQDQPVASGPYRIASYDAAAGLRLVRNDKWDPATDAIRTALPDEVELTFAADAAAVDTALTNGTADLDLAQTGLQEATRTRVLADDSLKSRVDLVQTGAVRYFSLQTAVAPLDDYRCRWAVQYATDRSLLRNALGGEDAGDVAGGMLPPTIGGHDRHLDTYGTVSGGSYPEQARRFLGECGRAKGFSTVVAVSGSDPAARKVAQSLAGQLAEVGIKATVQTPDAADFYAALTDQQQIKDKGWGIVLTTWQSDWPSPAGFLRPLLLPDSPSNYAGLDDREINSLMNEADSETARNAADNLWRTVDSTAQDRGTLLPFLYDRRLNYRSDRLTNAYVHPALGGLDIQALGVKG
;
A
#
# COMPACT_ATOMS: atom_id res chain seq x y z
N MET A 1 7.36 54.84 11.09
CA MET A 1 6.21 54.77 12.02
C MET A 1 5.08 54.01 11.34
N PHE A 2 4.61 52.92 11.94
CA PHE A 2 3.52 52.07 11.44
C PHE A 2 2.26 52.35 12.27
N GLY A 3 1.12 52.58 11.59
CA GLY A 3 -0.13 53.00 12.24
C GLY A 3 -0.02 54.30 13.05
N GLY A 4 0.96 55.16 12.75
CA GLY A 4 1.21 56.42 13.49
C GLY A 4 1.69 56.26 14.95
N ARG A 5 1.87 55.04 15.46
CA ARG A 5 2.19 54.76 16.88
C ARG A 5 3.39 53.84 17.10
N TYR A 6 3.62 52.89 16.19
CA TYR A 6 4.63 51.85 16.39
C TYR A 6 5.87 52.13 15.55
N GLU A 7 7.01 52.29 16.20
CA GLU A 7 8.30 52.38 15.51
C GLU A 7 8.79 50.95 15.24
N LEU A 8 8.56 50.44 14.02
CA LEU A 8 9.08 49.14 13.61
C LEU A 8 10.61 49.16 13.56
N ARG A 9 11.23 48.12 14.11
CA ARG A 9 12.67 47.90 14.18
C ARG A 9 13.03 46.64 13.41
N ALA A 10 13.67 45.67 14.05
CA ALA A 10 14.12 44.43 13.43
C ALA A 10 12.94 43.51 13.06
N LEU A 11 13.08 42.77 11.95
CA LEU A 11 12.20 41.65 11.62
C LEU A 11 12.55 40.46 12.54
N LEU A 12 11.57 39.99 13.32
CA LEU A 12 11.72 38.84 14.22
C LEU A 12 11.41 37.52 13.52
N GLY A 13 10.52 37.53 12.52
CA GLY A 13 10.19 36.34 11.74
C GLY A 13 9.28 36.64 10.55
N SER A 14 9.36 35.82 9.50
CA SER A 14 8.50 35.89 8.32
C SER A 14 8.00 34.49 7.99
N GLY A 15 6.68 34.32 7.91
CA GLY A 15 6.03 33.07 7.48
C GLY A 15 5.28 33.24 6.16
N GLY A 16 4.61 32.18 5.69
CA GLY A 16 3.86 32.19 4.42
C GLY A 16 2.62 33.10 4.39
N MET A 17 2.24 33.71 5.52
CA MET A 17 1.06 34.58 5.60
C MET A 17 1.30 35.92 6.30
N ALA A 18 2.31 36.03 7.16
CA ALA A 18 2.53 37.23 7.97
C ALA A 18 4.02 37.46 8.29
N ARG A 19 4.35 38.70 8.62
CA ARG A 19 5.66 39.13 9.15
C ARG A 19 5.52 39.69 10.54
N VAL A 20 6.44 39.33 11.43
CA VAL A 20 6.51 39.83 12.81
C VAL A 20 7.73 40.72 12.96
N HIS A 21 7.52 41.96 13.38
CA HIS A 21 8.58 42.92 13.65
C HIS A 21 8.66 43.24 15.14
N LEU A 22 9.87 43.42 15.64
CA LEU A 22 10.12 44.14 16.87
C LEU A 22 9.69 45.58 16.66
N ALA A 23 8.96 46.17 17.62
CA ALA A 23 8.59 47.56 17.55
C ALA A 23 8.62 48.22 18.91
N TYR A 24 8.73 49.55 18.90
CA TYR A 24 8.56 50.36 20.10
C TYR A 24 7.21 51.08 20.04
N ASP A 25 6.36 50.83 21.02
CA ASP A 25 5.09 51.56 21.20
C ASP A 25 5.42 52.93 21.80
N THR A 26 5.48 53.95 20.95
CA THR A 26 5.86 55.32 21.34
C THR A 26 4.86 55.99 22.30
N ARG A 27 3.63 55.44 22.40
CA ARG A 27 2.59 55.97 23.28
C ARG A 27 2.66 55.37 24.69
N LEU A 28 2.91 54.07 24.79
CA LEU A 28 3.01 53.36 26.08
C LEU A 28 4.46 53.20 26.58
N GLY A 29 5.45 53.56 25.76
CA GLY A 29 6.87 53.54 26.13
C GLY A 29 7.47 52.14 26.28
N ARG A 30 6.94 51.13 25.57
CA ARG A 30 7.34 49.72 25.72
C ARG A 30 7.69 49.03 24.40
N THR A 31 8.53 48.02 24.49
CA THR A 31 8.84 47.12 23.37
C THR A 31 7.71 46.12 23.17
N VAL A 32 7.31 45.92 21.92
CA VAL A 32 6.22 45.02 21.50
C VAL A 32 6.61 44.27 20.24
N ALA A 33 5.89 43.19 19.92
CA ALA A 33 5.97 42.54 18.62
C ALA A 33 4.74 42.92 17.79
N VAL A 34 4.94 43.28 16.53
CA VAL A 34 3.87 43.68 15.59
C VAL A 34 3.83 42.68 14.45
N LYS A 35 2.74 41.90 14.40
CA LYS A 35 2.45 40.94 13.33
C LYS A 35 1.60 41.61 12.27
N THR A 36 2.03 41.55 11.02
CA THR A 36 1.40 42.18 9.85
C THR A 36 1.11 41.13 8.80
N LEU A 37 -0.05 41.21 8.13
CA LEU A 37 -0.37 40.32 7.01
C LEU A 37 0.50 40.65 5.79
N LEU A 38 0.93 39.63 5.03
CA LEU A 38 1.72 39.88 3.81
C LEU A 38 0.92 40.72 2.79
N PRO A 39 1.56 41.62 2.02
CA PRO A 39 0.88 42.53 1.10
C PRO A 39 -0.07 41.85 0.10
N GLU A 40 0.32 40.67 -0.41
CA GLU A 40 -0.49 39.88 -1.35
C GLU A 40 -1.80 39.40 -0.74
N LEU A 41 -1.78 39.00 0.54
CA LEU A 41 -2.96 38.55 1.28
C LEU A 41 -3.77 39.73 1.84
N ALA A 42 -3.12 40.85 2.14
CA ALA A 42 -3.80 42.07 2.58
C ALA A 42 -4.78 42.62 1.53
N ARG A 43 -4.55 42.34 0.24
CA ARG A 43 -5.48 42.69 -0.84
C ARG A 43 -6.77 41.86 -0.82
N ASP A 44 -6.76 40.68 -0.20
CA ASP A 44 -7.94 39.81 -0.08
C ASP A 44 -8.84 40.26 1.10
N PRO A 45 -10.08 40.74 0.84
CA PRO A 45 -11.01 41.14 1.89
C PRO A 45 -11.43 40.00 2.83
N GLU A 46 -11.32 38.74 2.39
CA GLU A 46 -11.61 37.59 3.23
C GLU A 46 -10.45 37.29 4.18
N ALA A 47 -9.21 37.32 3.69
CA ALA A 47 -8.02 37.13 4.50
C ALA A 47 -7.92 38.18 5.62
N ARG A 48 -8.23 39.45 5.32
CA ARG A 48 -8.30 40.52 6.34
C ARG A 48 -9.37 40.27 7.41
N ARG A 49 -10.58 39.87 6.99
CA ARG A 49 -11.67 39.52 7.93
C ARG A 49 -11.33 38.31 8.81
N ARG A 50 -10.59 37.33 8.28
CA ARG A 50 -10.10 36.16 9.04
C ARG A 50 -9.06 36.58 10.08
N PHE A 51 -8.02 37.30 9.66
CA PHE A 51 -6.98 37.83 10.53
C PHE A 51 -7.57 38.63 11.71
N ALA A 52 -8.57 39.49 11.44
CA ALA A 52 -9.24 40.27 12.46
C ALA A 52 -10.11 39.44 13.43
N ARG A 53 -10.71 38.33 12.99
CA ARG A 53 -11.48 37.44 13.89
C ARG A 53 -10.57 36.64 14.80
N GLU A 54 -9.47 36.14 14.26
CA GLU A 54 -8.51 35.31 14.99
C GLU A 54 -7.71 36.14 16.01
N ALA A 55 -7.32 37.37 15.66
CA ALA A 55 -6.74 38.33 16.59
C ALA A 55 -7.64 38.61 17.81
N ARG A 56 -8.96 38.80 17.61
CA ARG A 56 -9.93 38.97 18.70
C ARG A 56 -10.07 37.72 19.56
N ALA A 57 -10.04 36.53 18.95
CA ALA A 57 -10.13 35.27 19.67
C ALA A 57 -8.88 35.05 20.56
N ALA A 58 -7.69 35.37 20.04
CA ALA A 58 -6.43 35.32 20.79
C ALA A 58 -6.38 36.35 21.93
N ALA A 59 -6.90 37.56 21.71
CA ALA A 59 -6.96 38.61 22.73
C ALA A 59 -7.86 38.27 23.94
N ALA A 60 -8.79 37.32 23.79
CA ALA A 60 -9.66 36.87 24.87
C ALA A 60 -9.00 35.85 25.82
N LEU A 61 -7.77 35.40 25.52
CA LEU A 61 -7.03 34.44 26.33
C LEU A 61 -6.15 35.18 27.36
N ASN A 62 -6.28 34.81 28.63
CA ASN A 62 -5.42 35.32 29.69
C ASN A 62 -4.80 34.15 30.44
N HIS A 63 -3.59 33.77 30.02
CA HIS A 63 -2.83 32.67 30.57
C HIS A 63 -1.33 32.99 30.55
N PRO A 64 -0.56 32.73 31.63
CA PRO A 64 0.87 33.02 31.65
C PRO A 64 1.64 32.31 30.53
N GLY A 65 1.20 31.11 30.13
CA GLY A 65 1.78 30.33 29.04
C GLY A 65 1.29 30.66 27.63
N ILE A 66 0.52 31.74 27.42
CA ILE A 66 0.05 32.20 26.10
C ILE A 66 0.58 33.61 25.84
N VAL A 67 1.00 33.89 24.61
CA VAL A 67 1.43 35.23 24.20
C VAL A 67 0.24 36.20 24.25
N THR A 68 0.40 37.27 25.04
CA THR A 68 -0.62 38.30 25.26
C THR A 68 -0.74 39.21 24.06
N VAL A 69 -1.96 39.37 23.54
CA VAL A 69 -2.29 40.39 22.55
C VAL A 69 -2.60 41.71 23.26
N HIS A 70 -2.00 42.79 22.79
CA HIS A 70 -2.15 44.13 23.35
C HIS A 70 -3.09 45.03 22.56
N ASP A 71 -3.07 44.93 21.23
CA ASP A 71 -3.82 45.83 20.35
C ASP A 71 -4.01 45.21 18.96
N GLN A 72 -4.99 45.71 18.20
CA GLN A 72 -5.21 45.34 16.79
C GLN A 72 -5.75 46.55 16.04
N ASP A 73 -5.20 46.82 14.85
CA ASP A 73 -5.68 47.90 13.98
C ASP A 73 -5.36 47.61 12.50
N GLU A 74 -5.70 48.54 11.61
CA GLU A 74 -5.35 48.52 10.20
C GLU A 74 -4.60 49.79 9.80
N VAL A 75 -3.61 49.67 8.90
CA VAL A 75 -2.94 50.83 8.30
C VAL A 75 -3.11 50.82 6.80
N THR A 76 -3.42 51.98 6.22
CA THR A 76 -3.41 52.14 4.76
C THR A 76 -1.99 52.43 4.31
N THR A 77 -1.42 51.53 3.51
CA THR A 77 -0.16 51.77 2.77
C THR A 77 -0.48 52.16 1.33
N ASP A 78 0.53 52.55 0.56
CA ASP A 78 0.37 52.90 -0.86
C ASP A 78 -0.21 51.74 -1.71
N ASP A 79 -0.03 50.50 -1.24
CA ASP A 79 -0.38 49.27 -1.98
C ASP A 79 -1.67 48.58 -1.52
N ALA A 80 -2.04 48.70 -0.24
CA ALA A 80 -3.16 47.99 0.37
C ALA A 80 -3.51 48.52 1.78
N VAL A 81 -4.70 48.15 2.27
CA VAL A 81 -5.01 48.23 3.70
C VAL A 81 -4.46 46.98 4.39
N VAL A 82 -3.50 47.16 5.30
CA VAL A 82 -2.77 46.08 5.97
C VAL A 82 -3.22 45.97 7.43
N PRO A 83 -3.90 44.87 7.82
CA PRO A 83 -4.22 44.63 9.23
C PRO A 83 -2.96 44.23 10.00
N TYR A 84 -2.90 44.64 11.26
CA TYR A 84 -1.82 44.29 12.16
C TYR A 84 -2.29 43.98 13.58
N LEU A 85 -1.51 43.13 14.25
CA LEU A 85 -1.71 42.66 15.61
C LEU A 85 -0.48 43.03 16.44
N VAL A 86 -0.70 43.67 17.59
CA VAL A 86 0.35 44.05 18.53
C VAL A 86 0.29 43.09 19.70
N MET A 87 1.41 42.44 20.00
CA MET A 87 1.52 41.41 21.04
C MET A 87 2.75 41.67 21.92
N GLU A 88 2.79 41.00 23.08
CA GLU A 88 3.96 41.07 23.96
C GLU A 88 5.22 40.60 23.22
N HIS A 89 6.34 41.30 23.45
CA HIS A 89 7.63 40.85 22.96
C HIS A 89 8.22 39.84 23.94
N ILE A 90 8.52 38.63 23.45
CA ILE A 90 9.14 37.58 24.26
C ILE A 90 10.65 37.56 24.01
N GLU A 91 11.42 37.91 25.04
CA GLU A 91 12.87 37.74 25.04
C GLU A 91 13.21 36.27 25.30
N GLY A 92 13.71 35.57 24.28
CA GLY A 92 13.94 34.14 24.34
C GLY A 92 14.23 33.52 22.97
N ARG A 93 14.03 32.21 22.88
CA ARG A 93 14.21 31.42 21.65
C ARG A 93 13.00 30.53 21.41
N THR A 94 12.78 30.11 20.18
CA THR A 94 11.73 29.14 19.86
C THR A 94 12.12 27.73 20.30
N LEU A 95 11.14 26.87 20.58
CA LEU A 95 11.40 25.46 20.86
C LEU A 95 11.99 24.74 19.64
N ALA A 96 11.72 25.20 18.42
CA ALA A 96 12.37 24.70 17.20
C ALA A 96 13.89 24.93 17.21
N GLU A 97 14.34 26.10 17.65
CA GLU A 97 15.76 26.40 17.80
C GLU A 97 16.41 25.58 18.91
N LEU A 98 15.69 25.40 20.02
CA LEU A 98 16.15 24.57 21.13
C LEU A 98 16.26 23.08 20.73
N ALA A 99 15.26 22.54 20.05
CA ALA A 99 15.25 21.16 19.59
C ALA A 99 16.38 20.88 18.61
N ARG A 100 16.68 21.81 17.69
CA ARG A 100 17.79 21.67 16.74
C ARG A 100 19.17 21.55 17.41
N GLU A 101 19.33 22.19 18.56
CA GLU A 101 20.61 22.19 19.30
C GLU A 101 20.69 21.11 20.39
N GLN A 102 19.56 20.71 20.96
CA GLN A 102 19.52 19.93 22.20
C GLN A 102 18.68 18.65 22.12
N ALA A 103 18.08 18.31 20.98
CA ALA A 103 17.38 17.04 20.81
C ALA A 103 18.37 15.90 20.44
N PRO A 104 18.22 14.67 20.99
CA PRO A 104 17.26 14.28 22.02
C PRO A 104 17.50 15.00 23.36
N MET A 105 16.46 15.61 23.91
CA MET A 105 16.53 16.35 25.18
C MET A 105 16.49 15.41 26.38
N GLU A 106 16.93 15.90 27.54
CA GLU A 106 16.68 15.23 28.81
C GLU A 106 15.17 14.99 28.98
N ILE A 107 14.81 13.74 29.26
CA ILE A 107 13.44 13.23 29.14
C ILE A 107 12.49 13.97 30.08
N GLU A 108 12.88 14.18 31.34
CA GLU A 108 12.02 14.89 32.28
C GLU A 108 11.82 16.35 31.86
N ARG A 109 12.87 17.02 31.33
CA ARG A 109 12.76 18.37 30.78
C ARG A 109 11.84 18.41 29.57
N ALA A 110 11.92 17.45 28.65
CA ALA A 110 11.02 17.35 27.49
C ALA A 110 9.56 17.17 27.94
N VAL A 111 9.32 16.30 28.93
CA VAL A 111 7.98 16.07 29.50
C VAL A 111 7.47 17.30 30.26
N ARG A 112 8.29 17.95 31.09
CA ARG A 112 7.92 19.20 31.80
C ARG A 112 7.53 20.32 30.83
N THR A 113 8.34 20.53 29.79
CA THR A 113 8.07 21.51 28.73
C THR A 113 6.74 21.20 28.05
N THR A 114 6.49 19.92 27.73
CA THR A 114 5.25 19.47 27.11
C THR A 114 4.02 19.67 28.01
N CYS A 115 4.16 19.46 29.32
CA CYS A 115 3.10 19.76 30.29
C CYS A 115 2.72 21.24 30.31
N GLU A 116 3.68 22.17 30.25
CA GLU A 116 3.40 23.61 30.20
C GLU A 116 2.68 24.01 28.89
N ILE A 117 3.06 23.42 27.75
CA ILE A 117 2.37 23.61 26.47
C ILE A 117 0.92 23.13 26.56
N LEU A 118 0.70 21.92 27.10
CA LEU A 118 -0.64 21.35 27.24
C LEU A 118 -1.52 22.14 28.21
N ASP A 119 -0.93 22.77 29.23
CA ASP A 119 -1.64 23.64 30.16
C ASP A 119 -2.18 24.90 29.45
N ALA A 120 -1.35 25.54 28.63
CA ALA A 120 -1.76 26.65 27.78
C ALA A 120 -2.85 26.25 26.77
N LEU A 121 -2.69 25.11 26.09
CA LEU A 121 -3.70 24.60 25.15
C LEU A 121 -5.02 24.25 25.85
N ALA A 122 -4.98 23.65 27.03
CA ALA A 122 -6.17 23.35 27.82
C ALA A 122 -6.96 24.62 28.18
N HIS A 123 -6.26 25.71 28.54
CA HIS A 123 -6.89 27.00 28.81
C HIS A 123 -7.64 27.57 27.59
N ALA A 124 -7.05 27.42 26.38
CA ALA A 124 -7.67 27.85 25.13
C ALA A 124 -8.85 26.95 24.73
N HIS A 125 -8.68 25.62 24.83
CA HIS A 125 -9.72 24.63 24.51
C HIS A 125 -10.97 24.82 25.38
N ALA A 126 -10.81 25.16 26.66
CA ALA A 126 -11.92 25.45 27.57
C ALA A 126 -12.78 26.65 27.14
N ARG A 127 -12.25 27.51 26.26
CA ARG A 127 -12.96 28.67 25.66
C ARG A 127 -13.39 28.40 24.21
N GLY A 128 -13.33 27.15 23.78
CA GLY A 128 -13.72 26.73 22.43
C GLY A 128 -12.72 27.11 21.34
N LEU A 129 -11.50 27.53 21.70
CA LEU A 129 -10.47 27.88 20.73
C LEU A 129 -9.48 26.72 20.56
N VAL A 130 -9.42 26.17 19.35
CA VAL A 130 -8.44 25.15 18.92
C VAL A 130 -7.30 25.84 18.17
N HIS A 131 -6.06 25.48 18.45
CA HIS A 131 -4.88 26.13 17.89
C HIS A 131 -4.61 25.75 16.43
N ARG A 132 -4.75 24.47 16.05
CA ARG A 132 -4.66 23.93 14.67
C ARG A 132 -3.30 24.04 13.96
N ASP A 133 -2.26 24.57 14.61
CA ASP A 133 -0.90 24.72 14.04
C ASP A 133 0.13 24.61 15.16
N VAL A 134 -0.02 23.62 16.03
CA VAL A 134 0.92 23.38 17.12
C VAL A 134 2.20 22.76 16.56
N LYS A 135 3.33 23.45 16.75
CA LYS A 135 4.66 23.02 16.30
C LYS A 135 5.76 23.74 17.08
N PRO A 136 7.01 23.24 17.11
CA PRO A 136 8.09 23.85 17.90
C PRO A 136 8.36 25.33 17.58
N SER A 137 8.12 25.79 16.34
CA SER A 137 8.34 27.20 15.97
C SER A 137 7.26 28.17 16.50
N ASN A 138 6.11 27.65 16.94
CA ASN A 138 5.04 28.43 17.56
C ASN A 138 5.09 28.37 19.10
N VAL A 139 6.14 27.77 19.67
CA VAL A 139 6.39 27.71 21.12
C VAL A 139 7.68 28.47 21.43
N LEU A 140 7.61 29.43 22.34
CA LEU A 140 8.74 30.26 22.78
C LEU A 140 9.16 29.87 24.19
N ILE A 141 10.46 29.84 24.44
CA ILE A 141 11.07 29.66 25.75
C ILE A 141 11.74 30.97 26.13
N THR A 142 11.26 31.60 27.20
CA THR A 142 11.82 32.85 27.72
C THR A 142 13.24 32.63 28.24
N THR A 143 14.02 33.70 28.41
CA THR A 143 15.34 33.64 29.08
C THR A 143 15.26 33.09 30.51
N GLY A 144 14.12 33.24 31.18
CA GLY A 144 13.83 32.66 32.49
C GLY A 144 13.35 31.20 32.46
N GLY A 145 13.24 30.59 31.29
CA GLY A 145 12.85 29.18 31.10
C GLY A 145 11.35 28.89 30.97
N ALA A 146 10.48 29.89 31.14
CA ALA A 146 9.04 29.72 31.00
C ALA A 146 8.60 29.51 29.55
N VAL A 147 7.62 28.62 29.33
CA VAL A 147 7.00 28.34 28.02
C VAL A 147 5.90 29.36 27.69
N LYS A 148 5.88 29.83 26.44
CA LYS A 148 4.87 30.73 25.85
C LYS A 148 4.40 30.18 24.50
N VAL A 149 3.13 29.81 24.39
CA VAL A 149 2.49 29.39 23.13
C VAL A 149 2.02 30.62 22.36
N ALA A 150 2.44 30.73 21.10
CA ALA A 150 2.12 31.82 20.19
C ALA A 150 1.31 31.33 19.00
N ASP A 151 0.81 32.26 18.17
CA ASP A 151 0.27 31.95 16.85
C ASP A 151 -0.90 30.94 16.81
N PHE A 152 -1.92 31.15 17.67
CA PHE A 152 -3.20 30.43 17.63
C PHE A 152 -3.89 30.58 16.27
N GLY A 153 -3.57 29.68 15.35
CA GLY A 153 -4.34 29.32 14.17
C GLY A 153 -4.91 30.47 13.34
N ILE A 154 -4.11 31.49 13.02
CA ILE A 154 -4.53 32.67 12.23
C ILE A 154 -4.74 32.35 10.72
N ALA A 155 -5.07 31.09 10.39
CA ALA A 155 -5.62 30.61 9.12
C ALA A 155 -5.46 29.09 9.02
N ARG A 156 -6.57 28.35 9.14
CA ARG A 156 -6.90 27.14 8.36
C ARG A 156 -8.27 26.62 8.82
N VAL A 157 -9.31 27.18 8.22
CA VAL A 157 -10.61 26.51 8.09
C VAL A 157 -11.00 26.68 6.62
N VAL A 158 -10.95 25.56 5.91
CA VAL A 158 -11.32 25.37 4.50
C VAL A 158 -10.50 26.21 3.50
N HIS A 159 -9.30 25.72 3.18
CA HIS A 159 -8.80 25.78 1.81
C HIS A 159 -8.66 24.36 1.31
N SER A 160 -9.53 24.03 0.36
CA SER A 160 -9.44 22.87 -0.52
C SER A 160 -8.02 22.75 -1.08
N LEU A 161 -7.61 21.50 -1.39
CA LEU A 161 -6.41 21.12 -2.14
C LEU A 161 -6.16 21.97 -3.41
N SER A 162 -7.19 22.69 -3.88
CA SER A 162 -7.25 23.59 -5.05
C SER A 162 -6.30 24.80 -5.06
N ARG A 163 -5.59 25.15 -3.97
CA ARG A 163 -4.57 26.24 -3.98
C ARG A 163 -3.15 25.78 -3.66
N ILE A 164 -2.96 24.51 -3.28
CA ILE A 164 -1.62 23.91 -3.11
C ILE A 164 -0.93 23.74 -4.48
N THR A 165 -1.71 23.63 -5.55
CA THR A 165 -1.26 23.44 -6.94
C THR A 165 -0.85 24.73 -7.67
N GLY A 166 -0.97 25.91 -7.05
CA GLY A 166 -0.90 27.18 -7.78
C GLY A 166 0.42 27.96 -7.73
N THR A 167 1.23 27.87 -6.67
CA THR A 167 2.33 28.85 -6.45
C THR A 167 3.61 28.32 -5.83
N GLY A 168 3.77 27.00 -5.65
CA GLY A 168 5.06 26.42 -5.20
C GLY A 168 5.54 26.84 -3.80
N SER A 169 4.80 27.65 -3.04
CA SER A 169 5.03 27.85 -1.61
C SER A 169 4.12 26.91 -0.82
N ALA A 170 4.68 25.82 -0.32
CA ALA A 170 4.03 24.98 0.66
C ALA A 170 3.72 25.81 1.92
N ILE A 171 2.45 26.14 2.14
CA ILE A 171 2.02 26.79 3.38
C ILE A 171 1.80 25.70 4.44
N GLY A 172 2.86 25.37 5.17
CA GLY A 172 2.83 24.54 6.38
C GLY A 172 4.01 23.58 6.50
N THR A 173 4.51 23.36 7.72
CA THR A 173 5.44 22.27 8.04
C THR A 173 4.61 21.03 8.36
N PRO A 174 4.57 20.03 7.47
CA PRO A 174 3.62 18.92 7.55
C PRO A 174 3.84 17.96 8.71
N GLY A 175 5.03 17.96 9.33
CA GLY A 175 5.45 17.00 10.35
C GLY A 175 4.70 17.01 11.69
N TYR A 176 3.73 17.91 11.87
CA TYR A 176 2.89 17.99 13.08
C TYR A 176 1.39 18.03 12.77
N MET A 177 0.99 17.86 11.50
CA MET A 177 -0.44 17.90 11.13
C MET A 177 -1.16 16.64 11.60
N ALA A 178 -2.32 16.82 12.23
CA ALA A 178 -3.17 15.68 12.57
C ALA A 178 -3.80 15.05 11.32
N PRO A 179 -4.09 13.73 11.31
CA PRO A 179 -4.70 13.01 10.18
C PRO A 179 -5.94 13.72 9.61
N GLU A 180 -6.85 14.16 10.48
CA GLU A 180 -8.07 14.89 10.10
C GLU A 180 -7.77 16.24 9.42
N GLN A 181 -6.64 16.88 9.75
CA GLN A 181 -6.20 18.11 9.09
C GLN A 181 -5.62 17.85 7.70
N CYS A 182 -5.05 16.65 7.48
CA CYS A 182 -4.55 16.20 6.18
C CYS A 182 -5.69 15.78 5.26
N ALA A 183 -6.71 15.11 5.80
CA ALA A 183 -7.89 14.64 5.07
C ALA A 183 -8.93 15.74 4.79
N GLY A 184 -8.89 16.85 5.53
CA GLY A 184 -9.85 17.94 5.41
C GLY A 184 -11.13 17.75 6.24
N ASP A 185 -11.08 16.85 7.22
CA ASP A 185 -12.17 16.53 8.13
C ASP A 185 -12.35 17.59 9.24
N SER A 186 -13.36 17.40 10.10
CA SER A 186 -13.61 18.29 11.24
C SER A 186 -12.48 18.25 12.26
N VAL A 187 -11.90 19.43 12.55
CA VAL A 187 -10.77 19.62 13.47
C VAL A 187 -11.25 20.12 14.84
N ASP A 188 -10.88 19.43 15.91
CA ASP A 188 -11.17 19.80 17.29
C ASP A 188 -9.91 19.81 18.19
N ALA A 189 -10.08 19.97 19.51
CA ALA A 189 -8.99 20.02 20.49
C ALA A 189 -8.02 18.82 20.42
N ARG A 190 -8.47 17.66 19.93
CA ARG A 190 -7.68 16.43 19.83
C ARG A 190 -6.68 16.46 18.68
N SER A 191 -6.84 17.39 17.73
CA SER A 191 -5.84 17.67 16.70
C SER A 191 -4.60 18.34 17.30
N ASP A 192 -4.79 19.26 18.25
CA ASP A 192 -3.67 19.88 18.98
C ASP A 192 -2.95 18.87 19.87
N VAL A 193 -3.69 17.95 20.51
CA VAL A 193 -3.12 16.83 21.30
C VAL A 193 -2.20 15.95 20.44
N TYR A 194 -2.63 15.62 19.23
CA TYR A 194 -1.81 14.87 18.28
C TYR A 194 -0.52 15.61 17.91
N ALA A 195 -0.64 16.90 17.58
CA ALA A 195 0.49 17.74 17.21
C ALA A 195 1.50 17.89 18.37
N VAL A 196 1.02 17.99 19.61
CA VAL A 196 1.87 17.95 20.81
C VAL A 196 2.58 16.60 20.95
N ALA A 197 1.92 15.49 20.64
CA ALA A 197 2.57 14.19 20.67
C ALA A 197 3.68 14.06 19.63
N CYS A 198 3.48 14.60 18.41
CA CYS A 198 4.54 14.69 17.40
C CYS A 198 5.74 15.49 17.89
N MET A 199 5.47 16.63 18.53
CA MET A 199 6.49 17.48 19.14
C MET A 199 7.24 16.75 20.26
N LEU A 200 6.55 16.09 21.18
CA LEU A 200 7.19 15.33 22.26
C LEU A 200 8.06 14.19 21.71
N THR A 201 7.62 13.46 20.68
CA THR A 201 8.46 12.45 20.01
C THR A 201 9.75 13.06 19.46
N GLU A 202 9.68 14.24 18.84
CA GLU A 202 10.87 14.94 18.34
C GLU A 202 11.81 15.36 19.48
N LEU A 203 11.28 15.93 20.57
CA LEU A 203 12.10 16.28 21.73
C LEU A 203 12.77 15.06 22.36
N LEU A 204 12.08 13.91 22.39
CA LEU A 204 12.58 12.67 22.97
C LEU A 204 13.55 11.88 22.08
N THR A 205 13.48 12.04 20.76
CA THR A 205 14.21 11.17 19.81
C THR A 205 15.08 11.94 18.82
N GLY A 206 14.99 13.27 18.77
CA GLY A 206 15.65 14.10 17.76
C GLY A 206 14.97 14.09 16.39
N THR A 207 13.92 13.29 16.19
CA THR A 207 13.22 13.17 14.90
C THR A 207 11.71 13.17 15.09
N VAL A 208 10.97 13.78 14.17
CA VAL A 208 9.50 13.72 14.15
C VAL A 208 8.99 12.27 13.97
N PRO A 209 7.78 11.92 14.43
CA PRO A 209 7.27 10.55 14.32
C PRO A 209 7.13 10.11 12.86
N PHE A 210 6.79 11.03 11.96
CA PHE A 210 6.61 10.80 10.53
C PHE A 210 7.50 11.75 9.75
N ALA A 211 8.45 11.18 9.01
CA ALA A 211 9.33 11.91 8.11
C ALA A 211 9.04 11.50 6.66
N GLY A 212 9.39 12.36 5.70
CA GLY A 212 9.17 12.10 4.29
C GLY A 212 9.76 13.21 3.43
N ALA A 213 10.16 12.86 2.21
CA ALA A 213 10.86 13.74 1.29
C ALA A 213 10.02 14.91 0.77
N THR A 214 8.68 14.76 0.77
CA THR A 214 7.75 15.78 0.31
C THR A 214 6.69 16.09 1.35
N PRO A 215 6.10 17.29 1.35
CA PRO A 215 5.02 17.59 2.27
C PRO A 215 3.82 16.65 2.16
N LEU A 216 3.50 16.22 0.94
CA LEU A 216 2.42 15.27 0.69
C LEU A 216 2.74 13.89 1.26
N SER A 217 3.98 13.41 1.15
CA SER A 217 4.37 12.12 1.75
C SER A 217 4.33 12.15 3.28
N VAL A 218 4.70 13.28 3.89
CA VAL A 218 4.59 13.46 5.35
C VAL A 218 3.11 13.50 5.76
N MET A 219 2.26 14.20 5.01
CA MET A 219 0.81 14.19 5.24
C MET A 219 0.22 12.78 5.09
N TYR A 220 0.62 12.04 4.05
CA TYR A 220 0.22 10.64 3.84
C TYR A 220 0.63 9.76 5.02
N ALA A 221 1.86 9.91 5.52
CA ALA A 221 2.34 9.18 6.70
C ALA A 221 1.54 9.54 7.96
N HIS A 222 1.18 10.81 8.14
CA HIS A 222 0.28 11.23 9.20
C HIS A 222 -1.09 10.56 9.11
N VAL A 223 -1.61 10.24 7.92
CA VAL A 223 -2.90 9.54 7.74
C VAL A 223 -2.76 8.01 7.86
N HIS A 224 -1.75 7.41 7.23
CA HIS A 224 -1.73 5.95 6.98
C HIS A 224 -0.63 5.17 7.71
N GLN A 225 0.46 5.81 8.13
CA GLN A 225 1.60 5.11 8.72
C GLN A 225 1.48 4.97 10.23
N THR A 226 1.75 3.78 10.78
CA THR A 226 1.81 3.57 12.24
C THR A 226 3.05 4.24 12.84
N PRO A 227 2.92 5.06 13.91
CA PRO A 227 4.08 5.67 14.56
C PRO A 227 4.93 4.61 15.26
N VAL A 228 6.25 4.72 15.10
CA VAL A 228 7.21 3.90 15.85
C VAL A 228 7.29 4.42 17.29
N ALA A 229 7.34 3.52 18.26
CA ALA A 229 7.50 3.85 19.68
C ALA A 229 8.77 4.71 19.92
N PRO A 230 8.69 5.81 20.68
CA PRO A 230 9.88 6.59 21.05
C PRO A 230 11.02 5.77 21.67
N SER A 231 10.72 4.79 22.53
CA SER A 231 11.73 3.90 23.12
C SER A 231 12.50 3.05 22.10
N ALA A 232 11.87 2.72 20.97
CA ALA A 232 12.52 1.99 19.88
C ALA A 232 13.52 2.86 19.10
N ARG A 233 13.39 4.19 19.15
CA ARG A 233 14.32 5.15 18.51
C ARG A 233 15.37 5.69 19.48
N ASN A 234 14.99 5.87 20.74
CA ASN A 234 15.90 6.28 21.81
C ASN A 234 15.71 5.35 23.02
N PRO A 235 16.60 4.37 23.23
CA PRO A 235 16.51 3.41 24.33
C PRO A 235 16.53 4.03 25.73
N LEU A 236 16.92 5.30 25.88
CA LEU A 236 16.84 6.03 27.16
C LEU A 236 15.39 6.39 27.52
N VAL A 237 14.49 6.45 26.54
CA VAL A 237 13.07 6.72 26.75
C VAL A 237 12.42 5.48 27.37
N PRO A 238 11.83 5.58 28.58
CA PRO A 238 11.20 4.44 29.20
C PRO A 238 9.94 4.01 28.46
N PRO A 239 9.70 2.69 28.29
CA PRO A 239 8.53 2.17 27.57
C PRO A 239 7.19 2.65 28.14
N GLU A 240 7.11 3.00 29.42
CA GLU A 240 5.88 3.53 30.04
C GLU A 240 5.45 4.87 29.41
N LEU A 241 6.39 5.63 28.84
CA LEU A 241 6.09 6.88 28.14
C LEU A 241 5.53 6.63 26.73
N ASP A 242 5.84 5.48 26.11
CA ASP A 242 5.34 5.13 24.77
C ASP A 242 3.82 5.03 24.74
N ALA A 243 3.19 4.47 25.78
CA ALA A 243 1.73 4.34 25.83
C ALA A 243 1.03 5.69 25.76
N ILE A 244 1.57 6.71 26.42
CA ILE A 244 1.03 8.07 26.43
C ILE A 244 1.23 8.72 25.05
N VAL A 245 2.43 8.59 24.48
CA VAL A 245 2.77 9.19 23.18
C VAL A 245 2.02 8.52 22.03
N LEU A 246 2.01 7.19 21.95
CA LEU A 246 1.34 6.42 20.91
C LEU A 246 -0.18 6.55 20.99
N GLY A 247 -0.76 6.60 22.20
CA GLY A 247 -2.18 6.89 22.39
C GLY A 247 -2.56 8.27 21.83
N ALA A 248 -1.73 9.29 22.07
CA ALA A 248 -1.95 10.63 21.52
C ALA A 248 -1.66 10.74 20.01
N LEU A 249 -0.79 9.89 19.45
CA LEU A 249 -0.52 9.76 18.01
C LEU A 249 -1.51 8.84 17.27
N SER A 250 -2.58 8.39 17.92
CA SER A 250 -3.59 7.56 17.27
C SER A 250 -4.20 8.27 16.07
N LYS A 251 -4.39 7.54 14.96
CA LYS A 251 -4.97 8.11 13.74
C LYS A 251 -6.42 8.52 13.96
N ASN A 252 -7.16 7.72 14.72
CA ASN A 252 -8.53 8.01 15.14
C ASN A 252 -8.55 8.99 16.34
N PRO A 253 -9.10 10.21 16.19
CA PRO A 253 -9.20 11.17 17.28
C PRO A 253 -9.96 10.64 18.51
N ALA A 254 -10.88 9.68 18.36
CA ALA A 254 -11.63 9.12 19.49
C ALA A 254 -10.79 8.26 20.44
N LEU A 255 -9.63 7.78 19.99
CA LEU A 255 -8.70 6.98 20.78
C LEU A 255 -7.60 7.82 21.45
N ARG A 256 -7.51 9.11 21.13
CA ARG A 256 -6.59 10.05 21.76
C ARG A 256 -7.12 10.50 23.13
N PRO A 257 -6.27 11.04 24.01
CA PRO A 257 -6.74 11.80 25.16
C PRO A 257 -7.78 12.84 24.72
N ARG A 258 -8.92 12.91 25.40
CA ARG A 258 -10.08 13.72 24.99
C ARG A 258 -9.80 15.22 25.09
N SER A 259 -8.77 15.61 25.81
CA SER A 259 -8.36 17.02 25.99
C SER A 259 -6.87 17.16 26.26
N ALA A 260 -6.32 18.35 26.03
CA ALA A 260 -4.96 18.69 26.43
C ALA A 260 -4.71 18.49 27.94
N ALA A 261 -5.72 18.77 28.78
CA ALA A 261 -5.65 18.55 30.22
C ALA A 261 -5.49 17.06 30.59
N GLU A 262 -6.13 16.16 29.85
CA GLU A 262 -6.01 14.71 30.08
C GLU A 262 -4.61 14.21 29.75
N MET A 263 -4.05 14.60 28.60
CA MET A 263 -2.66 14.26 28.25
C MET A 263 -1.66 14.87 29.24
N ARG A 264 -1.88 16.12 29.67
CA ARG A 264 -1.05 16.78 30.70
C ARG A 264 -1.07 15.99 32.00
N ASN A 265 -2.24 15.55 32.45
CA ASN A 265 -2.38 14.77 33.68
C ASN A 265 -1.62 13.44 33.58
N ALA A 266 -1.72 12.74 32.45
CA ALA A 266 -0.97 11.49 32.23
C ALA A 266 0.56 11.71 32.30
N LEU A 267 1.08 12.73 31.61
CA LEU A 267 2.51 13.07 31.63
C LEU A 267 3.00 13.55 33.00
N SER A 268 2.20 14.37 33.70
CA SER A 268 2.53 14.83 35.05
C SER A 268 2.51 13.71 36.09
N GLY A 269 1.58 12.76 35.97
CA GLY A 269 1.53 11.55 36.80
C GLY A 269 2.76 10.67 36.58
N TRP A 270 3.18 10.52 35.32
CA TRP A 270 4.43 9.83 34.99
C TRP A 270 5.64 10.53 35.63
N LEU A 271 5.77 11.86 35.55
CA LEU A 271 6.85 12.61 36.21
C LEU A 271 6.85 12.41 37.74
N ALA A 272 5.67 12.47 38.37
CA ALA A 272 5.53 12.30 39.81
C ALA A 272 5.96 10.90 40.28
N SER A 273 5.67 9.85 39.50
CA SER A 273 6.07 8.47 39.83
C SER A 273 7.59 8.22 39.80
N ARG A 274 8.38 9.12 39.21
CA ARG A 274 9.85 9.01 39.11
C ARG A 274 10.60 9.85 40.14
N THR A 275 9.89 10.74 40.84
CA THR A 275 10.45 11.47 41.98
C THR A 275 10.33 10.59 43.22
N PRO A 276 11.43 10.16 43.88
CA PRO A 276 11.33 9.37 45.09
C PRO A 276 10.53 10.14 46.16
N PRO A 277 9.57 9.50 46.86
CA PRO A 277 8.75 10.19 47.84
C PRO A 277 9.64 10.74 48.95
N THR A 278 9.59 12.05 49.17
CA THR A 278 10.14 12.69 50.36
C THR A 278 9.19 12.44 51.53
N GLY A 279 9.29 11.24 52.11
CA GLY A 279 8.57 10.86 53.33
C GLY A 279 8.69 9.37 53.62
N PRO A 280 8.81 8.94 54.90
CA PRO A 280 8.84 7.52 55.23
C PRO A 280 7.50 6.88 54.86
N PRO A 281 7.49 5.66 54.29
CA PRO A 281 6.28 5.02 53.81
C PRO A 281 5.36 4.69 55.00
N ALA A 282 4.12 5.21 54.95
CA ALA A 282 3.05 4.73 55.79
C ALA A 282 2.68 3.31 55.35
N LEU A 283 2.81 2.35 56.26
CA LEU A 283 2.40 0.95 56.04
C LEU A 283 0.88 0.88 55.75
N PRO A 284 0.45 0.15 54.70
CA PRO A 284 -0.96 -0.18 54.53
C PRO A 284 -1.40 -1.24 55.56
N PRO A 285 -2.65 -1.21 56.05
CA PRO A 285 -3.17 -2.24 56.95
C PRO A 285 -3.35 -3.58 56.20
N PRO A 286 -3.18 -4.73 56.89
CA PRO A 286 -3.25 -6.05 56.26
C PRO A 286 -4.69 -6.40 55.80
N PRO A 287 -4.85 -7.12 54.68
CA PRO A 287 -6.16 -7.55 54.20
C PRO A 287 -6.78 -8.63 55.11
N ALA A 288 -8.08 -8.49 55.38
CA ALA A 288 -8.87 -9.44 56.15
C ALA A 288 -9.04 -10.78 55.41
N ARG A 289 -8.88 -11.90 56.15
CA ARG A 289 -9.07 -13.27 55.64
C ARG A 289 -10.56 -13.57 55.37
N PRO A 290 -10.92 -14.21 54.24
CA PRO A 290 -12.21 -14.88 54.10
C PRO A 290 -12.28 -16.16 54.99
N PRO A 291 -13.47 -16.55 55.47
CA PRO A 291 -13.64 -17.70 56.35
C PRO A 291 -13.39 -19.03 55.62
N ALA A 292 -12.68 -19.93 56.29
CA ALA A 292 -12.30 -21.25 55.79
C ALA A 292 -13.47 -22.24 55.80
N VAL A 293 -13.65 -22.97 54.70
CA VAL A 293 -14.47 -24.19 54.63
C VAL A 293 -13.55 -25.39 54.89
N PRO A 294 -13.84 -26.28 55.85
CA PRO A 294 -12.95 -27.40 56.16
C PRO A 294 -13.16 -28.57 55.18
N HIS A 295 -12.09 -28.95 54.47
CA HIS A 295 -11.98 -30.28 53.85
C HIS A 295 -11.04 -31.17 54.69
N PRO A 296 -11.40 -32.44 54.94
CA PRO A 296 -10.64 -33.33 55.80
C PRO A 296 -9.34 -33.82 55.13
N ALA A 297 -8.31 -33.95 55.96
CA ALA A 297 -6.96 -34.35 55.61
C ALA A 297 -6.87 -35.83 55.18
N TYR A 298 -6.08 -36.11 54.14
CA TYR A 298 -5.47 -37.41 53.97
C TYR A 298 -4.03 -37.27 53.43
N ASN A 299 -3.11 -37.85 54.18
CA ASN A 299 -1.67 -37.86 53.95
C ASN A 299 -1.26 -38.86 52.86
N PRO A 300 -0.19 -38.59 52.10
CA PRO A 300 0.26 -39.42 50.99
C PRO A 300 1.11 -40.62 51.46
N PRO A 301 1.05 -41.78 50.80
CA PRO A 301 2.09 -42.80 50.89
C PRO A 301 3.09 -42.70 49.74
N SER A 302 4.38 -42.70 50.08
CA SER A 302 5.53 -42.88 49.19
C SER A 302 5.49 -44.19 48.42
N PHE A 303 5.73 -44.14 47.10
CA PHE A 303 6.24 -45.26 46.31
C PHE A 303 7.24 -44.76 45.25
N GLY A 304 8.36 -45.50 45.11
CA GLY A 304 9.47 -45.22 44.19
C GLY A 304 9.14 -45.41 42.70
N PRO A 305 10.13 -45.35 41.79
CA PRO A 305 9.89 -45.34 40.35
C PRO A 305 9.63 -46.75 39.79
N PRO A 306 8.66 -46.92 38.88
CA PRO A 306 8.80 -47.98 37.88
C PRO A 306 8.37 -47.59 36.45
N SER A 307 9.24 -48.01 35.51
CA SER A 307 9.00 -48.60 34.18
C SER A 307 7.87 -48.11 33.25
N TYR A 308 8.28 -47.69 32.06
CA TYR A 308 7.46 -47.54 30.86
C TYR A 308 6.84 -48.88 30.41
N PRO A 309 5.55 -48.94 30.05
CA PRO A 309 4.98 -50.06 29.31
C PRO A 309 5.24 -49.93 27.81
N THR A 310 5.66 -51.05 27.25
CA THR A 310 5.80 -51.40 25.84
C THR A 310 4.45 -51.38 25.10
N ARG A 311 4.47 -50.97 23.82
CA ARG A 311 3.36 -51.12 22.87
C ARG A 311 3.13 -52.61 22.54
N PRO A 312 1.87 -53.07 22.33
CA PRO A 312 1.60 -54.41 21.81
C PRO A 312 1.95 -54.53 20.32
N ALA A 313 2.54 -55.66 19.97
CA ALA A 313 2.84 -56.09 18.61
C ALA A 313 1.58 -56.49 17.84
N TRP A 314 1.45 -56.01 16.61
CA TRP A 314 0.73 -56.72 15.56
C TRP A 314 1.74 -57.08 14.48
N ASP A 315 2.09 -58.36 14.45
CA ASP A 315 2.80 -59.02 13.37
C ASP A 315 1.98 -58.95 12.09
N THR A 316 2.51 -58.31 11.05
CA THR A 316 2.36 -58.80 9.67
C THR A 316 3.64 -58.49 8.87
N PRO A 317 4.07 -59.40 7.97
CA PRO A 317 5.46 -59.44 7.52
C PRO A 317 5.71 -58.52 6.32
N VAL A 318 6.80 -57.77 6.41
CA VAL A 318 7.46 -57.11 5.26
C VAL A 318 8.13 -58.19 4.40
N PRO A 319 7.83 -58.30 3.09
CA PRO A 319 8.65 -59.12 2.20
C PRO A 319 9.90 -58.34 1.77
N GLY A 320 11.05 -58.78 2.28
CA GLY A 320 12.37 -58.47 1.72
C GLY A 320 12.68 -59.27 0.44
N PRO A 321 13.86 -59.03 -0.18
CA PRO A 321 14.06 -59.06 -1.62
C PRO A 321 14.34 -60.45 -2.20
N ARG A 322 13.88 -60.71 -3.43
CA ARG A 322 14.29 -61.87 -4.24
C ARG A 322 14.87 -61.46 -5.59
N ARG A 323 16.09 -61.95 -5.83
CA ARG A 323 16.88 -61.84 -7.07
C ARG A 323 16.29 -62.69 -8.22
N ARG A 324 16.36 -62.09 -9.43
CA ARG A 324 16.49 -62.66 -10.80
C ARG A 324 15.30 -63.44 -11.42
N ARG A 325 14.79 -62.93 -12.55
CA ARG A 325 15.16 -63.35 -13.93
C ARG A 325 14.61 -62.40 -15.00
N ARG A 326 15.36 -62.29 -16.09
CA ARG A 326 15.23 -61.39 -17.25
C ARG A 326 14.03 -61.76 -18.13
N GLY A 327 13.45 -60.77 -18.82
CA GLY A 327 12.72 -60.97 -20.07
C GLY A 327 11.54 -60.02 -20.31
N VAL A 328 11.68 -59.12 -21.28
CA VAL A 328 10.60 -58.54 -22.11
C VAL A 328 9.63 -57.53 -21.45
N VAL A 329 10.10 -56.30 -21.15
CA VAL A 329 9.21 -55.09 -21.12
C VAL A 329 9.90 -53.83 -21.71
N ALA A 330 11.13 -53.92 -22.23
CA ALA A 330 11.88 -52.76 -22.73
C ALA A 330 11.46 -52.24 -24.13
N ALA A 331 10.39 -52.76 -24.74
CA ALA A 331 10.02 -52.41 -26.12
C ALA A 331 8.75 -51.53 -26.23
N VAL A 332 7.94 -51.38 -25.18
CA VAL A 332 6.66 -50.63 -25.25
C VAL A 332 6.78 -49.21 -24.69
N THR A 333 7.68 -48.96 -23.74
CA THR A 333 7.92 -47.60 -23.19
C THR A 333 8.76 -46.71 -24.10
N ALA A 334 9.62 -47.28 -24.95
CA ALA A 334 10.43 -46.49 -25.90
C ALA A 334 9.60 -45.95 -27.09
N ALA A 335 8.54 -46.66 -27.50
CA ALA A 335 7.70 -46.23 -28.62
C ALA A 335 6.72 -45.11 -28.23
N VAL A 336 6.20 -45.11 -27.00
CA VAL A 336 5.30 -44.05 -26.50
C VAL A 336 6.05 -42.75 -26.21
N VAL A 337 7.29 -42.83 -25.71
CA VAL A 337 8.15 -41.64 -25.52
C VAL A 337 8.64 -41.10 -26.87
N ALA A 338 8.96 -41.95 -27.85
CA ALA A 338 9.36 -41.47 -29.17
C ALA A 338 8.22 -40.82 -29.95
N LEU A 339 6.97 -41.31 -29.83
CA LEU A 339 5.79 -40.74 -30.49
C LEU A 339 5.31 -39.44 -29.82
N LEU A 340 5.41 -39.31 -28.49
CA LEU A 340 5.13 -38.06 -27.77
C LEU A 340 6.18 -36.99 -28.06
N VAL A 341 7.44 -37.36 -28.24
CA VAL A 341 8.49 -36.41 -28.63
C VAL A 341 8.37 -35.98 -30.10
N THR A 342 7.77 -36.78 -30.99
CA THR A 342 7.57 -36.35 -32.39
C THR A 342 6.33 -35.49 -32.63
N VAL A 343 5.29 -35.58 -31.77
CA VAL A 343 4.08 -34.74 -31.90
C VAL A 343 4.20 -33.41 -31.13
N THR A 344 5.15 -33.28 -30.19
CA THR A 344 5.36 -32.01 -29.44
C THR A 344 6.40 -31.07 -30.08
N VAL A 345 7.01 -31.44 -31.21
CA VAL A 345 7.99 -30.60 -31.95
C VAL A 345 7.36 -29.81 -33.11
N LEU A 346 6.04 -29.87 -33.29
CA LEU A 346 5.36 -29.04 -34.30
C LEU A 346 4.44 -28.00 -33.65
N VAL A 347 4.99 -26.79 -33.64
CA VAL A 347 4.38 -25.45 -33.48
C VAL A 347 4.16 -24.97 -32.03
N ASP A 348 5.27 -24.68 -31.34
CA ASP A 348 5.29 -23.60 -30.34
C ASP A 348 5.81 -22.33 -31.03
N PRO A 349 4.97 -21.30 -31.30
CA PRO A 349 5.41 -20.06 -31.95
C PRO A 349 6.33 -19.20 -31.06
N PHE A 350 6.68 -19.67 -29.85
CA PHE A 350 7.59 -19.00 -28.92
C PHE A 350 8.77 -19.87 -28.45
N GLY A 351 8.85 -21.13 -28.87
CA GLY A 351 9.96 -22.04 -28.56
C GLY A 351 11.06 -21.99 -29.63
N ASP A 352 11.78 -20.88 -29.72
CA ASP A 352 12.90 -20.75 -30.65
C ASP A 352 14.15 -21.52 -30.18
N ASP A 353 14.88 -22.09 -31.14
CA ASP A 353 16.21 -22.70 -30.94
C ASP A 353 17.14 -21.70 -30.23
N PRO A 354 17.67 -22.01 -29.02
CA PRO A 354 18.47 -21.10 -28.21
C PRO A 354 19.80 -20.67 -28.89
N LYS A 355 20.10 -21.21 -30.08
CA LYS A 355 21.33 -20.94 -30.84
C LYS A 355 21.18 -19.95 -31.99
N LYS A 356 20.00 -19.38 -32.26
CA LYS A 356 19.85 -18.33 -33.30
C LYS A 356 19.24 -17.05 -32.73
N PRO A 357 19.94 -15.90 -32.79
CA PRO A 357 19.33 -14.62 -32.48
C PRO A 357 18.28 -14.31 -33.55
N VAL A 358 17.00 -14.54 -33.24
CA VAL A 358 15.90 -14.08 -34.09
C VAL A 358 15.62 -12.63 -33.70
N THR A 359 15.97 -11.71 -34.59
CA THR A 359 15.51 -10.32 -34.51
C THR A 359 14.01 -10.33 -34.73
N ARG A 360 13.21 -10.06 -33.68
CA ARG A 360 11.76 -9.92 -33.83
C ARG A 360 11.40 -8.49 -34.12
N THR A 361 10.81 -8.26 -35.29
CA THR A 361 10.26 -6.97 -35.69
C THR A 361 8.88 -6.75 -35.06
N ALA A 362 8.39 -5.51 -35.07
CA ALA A 362 7.00 -5.24 -34.71
C ALA A 362 6.01 -6.06 -35.55
N GLN A 363 6.35 -6.36 -36.81
CA GLN A 363 5.55 -7.21 -37.67
C GLN A 363 5.46 -8.64 -37.13
N ASP A 364 6.57 -9.22 -36.63
CA ASP A 364 6.57 -10.56 -36.05
C ASP A 364 5.71 -10.63 -34.79
N LEU A 365 5.81 -9.61 -33.93
CA LEU A 365 5.01 -9.52 -32.69
C LEU A 365 3.51 -9.40 -32.97
N ILE A 366 3.16 -8.62 -34.00
CA ILE A 366 1.76 -8.39 -34.38
C ILE A 366 1.20 -9.59 -35.16
N ALA A 367 1.99 -10.23 -36.03
CA ALA A 367 1.56 -11.38 -36.84
C ALA A 367 1.16 -12.59 -35.99
N ALA A 368 1.75 -12.73 -34.79
CA ALA A 368 1.36 -13.78 -33.84
C ALA A 368 -0.05 -13.56 -33.22
N ARG A 369 -0.64 -12.36 -33.37
CA ARG A 369 -1.91 -12.01 -32.75
C ARG A 369 -3.06 -12.27 -33.71
N ARG A 370 -4.10 -12.96 -33.24
CA ARG A 370 -5.34 -13.16 -34.02
C ARG A 370 -6.08 -11.81 -34.17
N PRO A 371 -6.37 -11.35 -35.40
CA PRO A 371 -7.20 -10.15 -35.59
C PRO A 371 -8.64 -10.39 -35.10
N THR A 372 -9.16 -9.44 -34.34
CA THR A 372 -10.52 -9.44 -33.79
C THR A 372 -11.15 -8.05 -33.86
N GLY A 373 -12.43 -7.94 -33.50
CA GLY A 373 -13.15 -6.66 -33.46
C GLY A 373 -14.48 -6.79 -32.71
N GLY A 374 -15.19 -5.67 -32.55
CA GLY A 374 -16.48 -5.64 -31.86
C GLY A 374 -16.37 -5.74 -30.33
N TYR A 375 -17.52 -5.93 -29.68
CA TYR A 375 -17.60 -6.12 -28.23
C TYR A 375 -16.73 -7.29 -27.78
N ASN A 376 -15.90 -7.11 -26.75
CA ASN A 376 -14.94 -8.11 -26.25
C ASN A 376 -13.87 -8.55 -27.29
N GLY A 377 -13.70 -7.79 -28.38
CA GLY A 377 -12.70 -8.08 -29.39
C GLY A 377 -11.29 -8.19 -28.81
N ALA A 378 -10.93 -7.39 -27.81
CA ALA A 378 -9.59 -7.38 -27.24
C ALA A 378 -9.30 -8.56 -26.29
N LEU A 379 -10.29 -9.37 -25.92
CA LEU A 379 -10.11 -10.48 -24.96
C LEU A 379 -9.44 -11.71 -25.58
N THR A 380 -9.73 -12.01 -26.85
CA THR A 380 -9.32 -13.26 -27.52
C THR A 380 -8.35 -13.04 -28.67
N GLY A 381 -7.98 -11.78 -28.93
CA GLY A 381 -7.14 -11.37 -30.04
C GLY A 381 -6.80 -9.88 -29.94
N ALA A 382 -6.25 -9.34 -31.04
CA ALA A 382 -5.91 -7.93 -31.14
C ALA A 382 -6.87 -7.20 -32.07
N VAL A 383 -7.42 -6.10 -31.58
CA VAL A 383 -8.29 -5.20 -32.34
C VAL A 383 -7.45 -4.25 -33.19
N ASN A 384 -7.85 -4.10 -34.45
CA ASN A 384 -7.17 -3.27 -35.45
C ASN A 384 -5.64 -3.51 -35.53
N PRO A 385 -5.15 -4.73 -35.83
CA PRO A 385 -3.71 -4.96 -35.95
C PRO A 385 -3.09 -4.03 -37.00
N SER A 386 -1.97 -3.40 -36.68
CA SER A 386 -1.29 -2.45 -37.57
C SER A 386 0.16 -2.24 -37.18
N THR A 387 1.06 -2.22 -38.16
CA THR A 387 2.47 -1.83 -37.98
C THR A 387 2.71 -0.34 -38.26
N ALA A 388 1.66 0.43 -38.57
CA ALA A 388 1.78 1.85 -38.85
C ALA A 388 2.35 2.58 -37.63
N ARG A 389 3.39 3.36 -37.87
CA ARG A 389 4.03 4.23 -36.87
C ARG A 389 3.50 5.65 -37.00
N GLY A 390 3.57 6.38 -35.89
CA GLY A 390 3.32 7.80 -35.85
C GLY A 390 2.19 8.22 -34.93
N GLY A 391 2.08 9.53 -34.72
CA GLY A 391 1.01 10.15 -33.93
C GLY A 391 1.22 10.06 -32.42
N THR A 392 0.28 10.65 -31.69
CA THR A 392 0.26 10.71 -30.22
C THR A 392 -0.81 9.78 -29.67
N LEU A 393 -0.40 8.84 -28.82
CA LEU A 393 -1.31 8.04 -27.98
C LEU A 393 -1.72 8.87 -26.77
N ARG A 394 -3.03 9.13 -26.63
CA ARG A 394 -3.57 10.00 -25.58
C ARG A 394 -4.17 9.15 -24.46
N LEU A 395 -3.44 9.04 -23.35
CA LEU A 395 -3.90 8.42 -22.13
C LEU A 395 -4.53 9.46 -21.21
N ILE A 396 -5.51 9.03 -20.42
CA ILE A 396 -6.13 9.85 -19.37
C ILE A 396 -6.28 9.01 -18.11
N SER A 397 -6.28 9.62 -16.93
CA SER A 397 -6.50 8.90 -15.67
C SER A 397 -7.08 9.82 -14.60
N ALA A 398 -7.99 9.32 -13.77
CA ALA A 398 -8.35 9.98 -12.51
C ALA A 398 -7.32 9.69 -11.39
N TYR A 399 -6.37 8.78 -11.65
CA TYR A 399 -5.34 8.35 -10.71
C TYR A 399 -3.95 8.79 -11.18
N THR A 400 -3.23 9.49 -10.33
CA THR A 400 -1.82 9.82 -10.54
C THR A 400 -0.96 8.58 -10.26
N PRO A 401 0.11 8.32 -11.04
CA PRO A 401 1.12 7.32 -10.70
C PRO A 401 1.63 7.49 -9.27
N ASP A 402 1.76 6.39 -8.53
CA ASP A 402 2.34 6.38 -7.19
C ASP A 402 3.84 6.74 -7.21
N SER A 403 4.57 6.23 -8.21
CA SER A 403 5.95 6.64 -8.49
C SER A 403 6.37 6.19 -9.90
N LEU A 404 7.16 6.98 -10.62
CA LEU A 404 7.78 6.51 -11.87
C LEU A 404 9.09 5.74 -11.63
N ASP A 405 9.64 5.79 -10.42
CA ASP A 405 10.82 5.03 -10.03
C ASP A 405 10.50 3.52 -9.94
N PRO A 406 11.20 2.65 -10.71
CA PRO A 406 11.00 1.21 -10.68
C PRO A 406 11.13 0.57 -9.30
N ALA A 407 11.95 1.11 -8.40
CA ALA A 407 12.15 0.55 -7.06
C ALA A 407 11.02 0.89 -6.06
N ARG A 408 10.14 1.84 -6.41
CA ARG A 408 9.15 2.43 -5.49
C ARG A 408 7.69 2.15 -5.88
N THR A 409 7.41 1.93 -7.15
CA THR A 409 6.05 1.71 -7.65
C THR A 409 5.49 0.35 -7.23
N TYR A 410 4.33 0.35 -6.56
CA TYR A 410 3.54 -0.87 -6.30
C TYR A 410 2.31 -0.94 -7.23
N SER A 411 1.93 0.15 -7.90
CA SER A 411 0.72 0.16 -8.72
C SER A 411 0.86 -0.68 -10.02
N PRO A 412 0.00 -1.70 -10.25
CA PRO A 412 -0.01 -2.45 -11.52
C PRO A 412 -0.30 -1.57 -12.74
N ILE A 413 -1.04 -0.47 -12.55
CA ILE A 413 -1.30 0.55 -13.58
C ILE A 413 0.03 1.15 -14.05
N VAL A 414 0.90 1.48 -13.09
CA VAL A 414 2.20 2.07 -13.36
C VAL A 414 3.19 1.02 -13.86
N TRP A 415 3.05 -0.25 -13.47
CA TRP A 415 3.84 -1.34 -14.08
C TRP A 415 3.56 -1.50 -15.57
N ASN A 416 2.29 -1.37 -16.00
CA ASN A 416 1.91 -1.37 -17.42
C ASN A 416 2.46 -0.12 -18.15
N LEU A 417 2.34 1.07 -17.55
CA LEU A 417 2.95 2.31 -18.06
C LEU A 417 4.48 2.17 -18.18
N GLY A 418 5.11 1.57 -17.17
CA GLY A 418 6.54 1.30 -17.06
C GLY A 418 7.09 0.51 -18.22
N ARG A 419 6.29 -0.38 -18.83
CA ARG A 419 6.69 -1.13 -20.04
C ARG A 419 7.01 -0.21 -21.23
N LEU A 420 6.64 1.07 -21.23
CA LEU A 420 7.07 2.02 -22.27
C LEU A 420 8.52 2.49 -22.12
N TYR A 421 9.05 2.61 -20.90
CA TYR A 421 10.37 3.20 -20.66
C TYR A 421 11.35 2.31 -19.89
N LEU A 422 10.89 1.18 -19.35
CA LEU A 422 11.71 0.21 -18.61
C LEU A 422 11.77 -1.13 -19.33
N ARG A 423 12.98 -1.66 -19.46
CA ARG A 423 13.27 -3.06 -19.80
C ARG A 423 13.78 -3.80 -18.57
N LYS A 424 13.64 -5.12 -18.57
CA LYS A 424 14.07 -6.02 -17.47
C LYS A 424 14.79 -7.24 -18.04
N LEU A 425 15.31 -8.14 -17.21
CA LEU A 425 15.90 -9.40 -17.71
C LEU A 425 14.88 -10.20 -18.53
N VAL A 426 13.69 -10.37 -17.97
CA VAL A 426 12.54 -11.02 -18.57
C VAL A 426 11.31 -10.13 -18.40
N ASP A 427 10.33 -10.29 -19.27
CA ASP A 427 9.04 -9.59 -19.16
C ASP A 427 7.90 -10.53 -19.59
N PHE A 428 6.67 -10.12 -19.33
CA PHE A 428 5.51 -10.87 -19.83
C PHE A 428 5.43 -10.83 -21.35
N ALA A 429 5.12 -11.98 -21.94
CA ALA A 429 5.04 -12.16 -23.39
C ALA A 429 3.97 -11.23 -24.00
N PRO A 430 4.26 -10.56 -25.14
CA PRO A 430 3.39 -9.52 -25.70
C PRO A 430 2.21 -10.10 -26.50
N GLN A 431 1.41 -10.95 -25.86
CA GLN A 431 0.35 -11.75 -26.46
C GLN A 431 -0.98 -11.66 -25.68
N PRO A 432 -2.13 -11.73 -26.36
CA PRO A 432 -3.44 -11.87 -25.71
C PRO A 432 -3.62 -13.25 -25.08
N GLY A 433 -4.58 -13.33 -24.15
CA GLY A 433 -5.00 -14.58 -23.53
C GLY A 433 -3.88 -15.30 -22.79
N ALA A 434 -4.05 -16.58 -22.51
CA ALA A 434 -3.13 -17.37 -21.65
C ALA A 434 -1.66 -17.39 -22.13
N ALA A 435 -1.36 -17.06 -23.39
CA ALA A 435 0.02 -16.92 -23.84
C ALA A 435 0.75 -15.74 -23.17
N GLY A 436 0.02 -14.66 -22.83
CA GLY A 436 0.57 -13.47 -22.17
C GLY A 436 0.92 -13.67 -20.69
N THR A 437 0.53 -14.77 -20.06
CA THR A 437 0.97 -15.09 -18.69
C THR A 437 2.37 -15.73 -18.65
N ARG A 438 2.90 -16.12 -19.82
CA ARG A 438 4.26 -16.66 -19.92
C ARG A 438 5.29 -15.53 -19.93
N LEU A 439 6.50 -15.85 -19.47
CA LEU A 439 7.64 -14.95 -19.56
C LEU A 439 8.34 -15.11 -20.91
N ALA A 440 8.88 -14.00 -21.41
CA ALA A 440 9.70 -13.93 -22.59
C ALA A 440 11.03 -13.19 -22.28
N PRO A 441 12.12 -13.51 -22.99
CA PRO A 441 13.39 -12.81 -22.82
C PRO A 441 13.29 -11.33 -23.24
N ASP A 442 13.67 -10.41 -22.34
CA ASP A 442 13.72 -8.97 -22.63
C ASP A 442 15.17 -8.49 -22.78
N LEU A 443 15.85 -8.04 -21.72
CA LEU A 443 17.28 -7.72 -21.75
C LEU A 443 18.13 -9.00 -21.80
N ALA A 444 17.63 -10.11 -21.26
CA ALA A 444 18.31 -11.39 -21.32
C ALA A 444 18.13 -12.07 -22.69
N THR A 445 19.06 -12.94 -23.05
CA THR A 445 19.01 -13.76 -24.27
C THR A 445 18.02 -14.93 -24.17
N SER A 446 17.68 -15.35 -22.96
CA SER A 446 16.70 -16.41 -22.66
C SER A 446 15.90 -16.05 -21.39
N THR A 447 14.97 -16.91 -20.98
CA THR A 447 14.24 -16.78 -19.70
C THR A 447 15.06 -17.22 -18.48
N GLY A 448 16.37 -17.41 -18.66
CA GLY A 448 17.30 -17.85 -17.63
C GLY A 448 17.51 -19.37 -17.62
N SER A 449 18.63 -19.80 -17.03
CA SER A 449 18.87 -21.21 -16.70
C SER A 449 18.71 -21.42 -15.19
N ILE A 450 18.04 -22.49 -14.82
CA ILE A 450 17.77 -22.86 -13.43
C ILE A 450 18.67 -24.05 -13.08
N SER A 451 19.38 -23.94 -11.96
CA SER A 451 20.25 -24.99 -11.44
C SER A 451 20.12 -25.10 -9.91
N ASP A 452 20.91 -25.99 -9.31
CA ASP A 452 20.94 -26.23 -7.86
C ASP A 452 19.54 -26.51 -7.24
N GLY A 453 18.74 -27.30 -7.94
CA GLY A 453 17.41 -27.69 -7.49
C GLY A 453 16.41 -26.52 -7.39
N GLY A 454 16.55 -25.49 -8.23
CA GLY A 454 15.64 -24.34 -8.23
C GLY A 454 16.11 -23.15 -7.39
N ARG A 455 17.37 -23.19 -6.91
CA ARG A 455 17.96 -22.16 -6.05
C ARG A 455 18.91 -21.21 -6.78
N THR A 456 19.43 -21.61 -7.94
CA THR A 456 20.34 -20.75 -8.71
C THR A 456 19.74 -20.41 -10.07
N TYR A 457 19.69 -19.11 -10.39
CA TYR A 457 19.15 -18.59 -11.66
C TYR A 457 20.23 -17.77 -12.37
N THR A 458 20.59 -18.15 -13.60
CA THR A 458 21.60 -17.44 -14.38
C THR A 458 20.99 -16.83 -15.64
N TYR A 459 21.32 -15.56 -15.89
CA TYR A 459 20.91 -14.82 -17.09
C TYR A 459 22.10 -14.21 -17.80
N THR A 460 22.03 -14.17 -19.14
CA THR A 460 23.00 -13.48 -19.98
C THR A 460 22.29 -12.34 -20.72
N LEU A 461 22.76 -11.11 -20.55
CA LEU A 461 22.25 -9.93 -21.24
C LEU A 461 22.56 -10.00 -22.74
N LYS A 462 21.68 -9.42 -23.56
CA LYS A 462 21.89 -9.18 -25.00
C LYS A 462 23.05 -8.19 -25.21
N GLU A 463 23.66 -8.24 -26.39
CA GLU A 463 24.64 -7.22 -26.81
C GLU A 463 23.93 -5.97 -27.32
N GLY A 464 24.61 -4.82 -27.26
CA GLY A 464 24.12 -3.58 -27.87
C GLY A 464 22.94 -2.91 -27.17
N VAL A 465 22.50 -3.42 -26.02
CA VAL A 465 21.45 -2.78 -25.21
C VAL A 465 21.99 -1.54 -24.49
N THR A 466 21.29 -0.41 -24.60
CA THR A 466 21.73 0.87 -24.04
C THR A 466 20.60 1.59 -23.31
N PHE A 467 20.96 2.50 -22.40
CA PHE A 467 20.07 3.50 -21.81
C PHE A 467 19.79 4.63 -22.81
N GLU A 468 18.85 5.52 -22.47
CA GLU A 468 18.49 6.69 -23.28
C GLU A 468 19.63 7.68 -23.59
N ASP A 469 20.72 7.65 -22.81
CA ASP A 469 21.91 8.46 -23.07
C ASP A 469 22.97 7.73 -23.93
N GLY A 470 22.70 6.48 -24.32
CA GLY A 470 23.57 5.63 -25.12
C GLY A 470 24.60 4.85 -24.30
N ALA A 471 24.62 4.99 -22.96
CA ALA A 471 25.47 4.15 -22.11
C ALA A 471 25.05 2.68 -22.20
N PRO A 472 26.00 1.72 -22.28
CA PRO A 472 25.68 0.30 -22.32
C PRO A 472 25.02 -0.15 -21.01
N ILE A 473 23.98 -0.97 -21.11
CA ILE A 473 23.36 -1.63 -19.94
C ILE A 473 24.17 -2.87 -19.60
N THR A 474 24.58 -3.01 -18.34
CA THR A 474 25.36 -4.13 -17.83
C THR A 474 24.63 -4.91 -16.74
N SER A 475 25.11 -6.11 -16.44
CA SER A 475 24.65 -6.93 -15.29
C SER A 475 24.75 -6.18 -13.96
N ARG A 476 25.75 -5.28 -13.82
CA ARG A 476 25.94 -4.43 -12.64
C ARG A 476 24.84 -3.39 -12.48
N ASP A 477 24.29 -2.86 -13.57
CA ASP A 477 23.16 -1.92 -13.52
C ASP A 477 21.86 -2.62 -13.10
N VAL A 478 21.68 -3.88 -13.52
CA VAL A 478 20.57 -4.73 -13.05
C VAL A 478 20.72 -5.02 -11.57
N LYS A 479 21.91 -5.45 -11.12
CA LYS A 479 22.19 -5.69 -9.70
C LYS A 479 21.97 -4.43 -8.88
N TYR A 480 22.49 -3.28 -9.31
CA TYR A 480 22.29 -2.00 -8.64
C TYR A 480 20.81 -1.63 -8.54
N GLY A 481 20.05 -1.75 -9.63
CA GLY A 481 18.60 -1.51 -9.66
C GLY A 481 17.84 -2.33 -8.61
N ILE A 482 18.20 -3.61 -8.47
CA ILE A 482 17.65 -4.53 -7.47
C ILE A 482 18.06 -4.12 -6.05
N GLU A 483 19.35 -3.83 -5.83
CA GLU A 483 19.85 -3.45 -4.51
C GLU A 483 19.22 -2.15 -3.99
N ARG A 484 18.87 -1.20 -4.87
CA ARG A 484 18.11 0.01 -4.48
C ARG A 484 16.85 -0.34 -3.67
N THR A 485 16.19 -1.47 -3.95
CA THR A 485 14.96 -1.89 -3.25
C THR A 485 15.18 -2.22 -1.77
N PHE A 486 16.43 -2.47 -1.35
CA PHE A 486 16.81 -2.75 0.04
C PHE A 486 16.96 -1.48 0.90
N ALA A 487 17.09 -0.30 0.28
CA ALA A 487 17.19 0.98 0.98
C ALA A 487 15.84 1.44 1.55
N ARG A 488 15.28 0.70 2.50
CA ARG A 488 13.91 0.90 3.04
C ARG A 488 13.74 2.18 3.85
N ASP A 489 14.83 2.76 4.32
CA ASP A 489 14.85 4.08 4.93
C ASP A 489 14.58 5.20 3.91
N LEU A 490 15.03 5.00 2.66
CA LEU A 490 14.79 5.91 1.54
C LEU A 490 13.49 5.59 0.80
N TYR A 491 13.19 4.29 0.65
CA TYR A 491 12.03 3.75 -0.04
C TYR A 491 11.17 2.96 0.95
N PRO A 492 10.38 3.63 1.83
CA PRO A 492 9.52 2.93 2.76
C PRO A 492 8.34 2.21 2.06
N GLY A 493 8.02 2.59 0.81
CA GLY A 493 7.00 1.96 -0.05
C GLY A 493 7.58 1.06 -1.15
N GLY A 494 6.72 0.54 -2.04
CA GLY A 494 7.11 -0.36 -3.14
C GLY A 494 7.27 -1.83 -2.71
N PRO A 495 7.33 -2.78 -3.67
CA PRO A 495 7.35 -4.21 -3.37
C PRO A 495 8.62 -4.65 -2.65
N THR A 496 8.48 -5.64 -1.76
CA THR A 496 9.60 -6.18 -0.96
C THR A 496 10.09 -7.53 -1.46
N HIS A 497 9.44 -8.12 -2.46
CA HIS A 497 9.68 -9.50 -2.92
C HIS A 497 11.16 -9.85 -3.16
N LEU A 498 11.91 -9.00 -3.88
CA LEU A 498 13.34 -9.25 -4.13
C LEU A 498 14.17 -9.18 -2.85
N ARG A 499 13.87 -8.25 -1.93
CA ARG A 499 14.53 -8.18 -0.63
C ARG A 499 14.27 -9.45 0.16
N ASP A 500 13.00 -9.85 0.26
CA ASP A 500 12.59 -10.99 1.08
C ASP A 500 13.22 -12.31 0.58
N LEU A 501 13.46 -12.42 -0.74
CA LEU A 501 14.09 -13.60 -1.36
C LEU A 501 15.63 -13.57 -1.39
N LEU A 502 16.24 -12.37 -1.45
CA LEU A 502 17.68 -12.23 -1.67
C LEU A 502 18.44 -11.77 -0.42
N ASP A 503 17.80 -11.22 0.62
CA ASP A 503 18.51 -10.81 1.83
C ASP A 503 19.11 -12.00 2.58
N GLN A 504 18.32 -13.05 2.84
CA GLN A 504 18.80 -14.31 3.43
C GLN A 504 19.58 -14.11 4.74
N GLY A 505 19.18 -13.11 5.55
CA GLY A 505 19.84 -12.77 6.82
C GLY A 505 21.16 -12.02 6.66
N GLN A 506 21.42 -11.45 5.48
CA GLN A 506 22.57 -10.56 5.25
C GLN A 506 22.38 -9.21 5.94
N ASP A 507 21.13 -8.82 6.25
CA ASP A 507 20.77 -7.49 6.73
C ASP A 507 21.32 -6.39 5.81
N TYR A 508 21.24 -6.61 4.49
CA TYR A 508 21.84 -5.74 3.49
C TYR A 508 21.15 -4.36 3.51
N PRO A 509 21.87 -3.26 3.81
CA PRO A 509 21.22 -1.96 4.09
C PRO A 509 20.85 -1.17 2.82
N GLY A 510 21.06 -1.75 1.65
CA GLY A 510 20.93 -1.08 0.36
C GLY A 510 22.20 -0.31 -0.06
N PRO A 511 22.28 0.08 -1.35
CA PRO A 511 23.51 0.52 -1.99
C PRO A 511 23.98 1.91 -1.55
N TYR A 512 23.15 2.67 -0.82
CA TYR A 512 23.50 4.00 -0.31
C TYR A 512 24.24 3.96 1.03
N LYS A 513 24.17 2.84 1.73
CA LYS A 513 24.85 2.59 3.02
C LYS A 513 25.82 1.42 2.95
N ASP A 514 25.93 0.82 1.78
CA ASP A 514 26.83 -0.28 1.50
C ASP A 514 28.30 0.17 1.62
N THR A 515 29.11 -0.69 2.24
CA THR A 515 30.55 -0.48 2.40
C THR A 515 31.36 -1.03 1.24
N ASP A 516 30.76 -1.82 0.35
CA ASP A 516 31.40 -2.22 -0.90
C ASP A 516 31.74 -0.96 -1.73
N PRO A 517 32.97 -0.80 -2.24
CA PRO A 517 33.38 0.39 -3.00
C PRO A 517 32.50 0.67 -4.22
N ASP A 518 31.95 -0.39 -4.82
CA ASP A 518 31.07 -0.31 -5.96
C ASP A 518 29.60 -0.20 -5.56
N GLY A 519 29.28 -0.24 -4.27
CA GLY A 519 27.91 -0.26 -3.73
C GLY A 519 27.10 -1.39 -4.37
N LEU A 520 27.71 -2.58 -4.44
CA LEU A 520 27.20 -3.83 -5.02
C LEU A 520 27.42 -5.02 -4.06
N GLY A 521 27.19 -4.81 -2.78
CA GLY A 521 27.53 -5.70 -1.68
C GLY A 521 26.54 -6.84 -1.41
N LEU A 522 25.39 -6.91 -2.10
CA LEU A 522 24.47 -8.03 -1.95
C LEU A 522 25.09 -9.31 -2.51
N LYS A 523 25.32 -10.31 -1.65
CA LYS A 523 26.10 -11.52 -1.99
C LYS A 523 25.30 -12.57 -2.73
N SER A 524 23.98 -12.58 -2.55
CA SER A 524 23.04 -13.47 -3.23
C SER A 524 22.85 -13.12 -4.71
N VAL A 525 23.46 -12.03 -5.20
CA VAL A 525 23.45 -11.62 -6.61
C VAL A 525 24.88 -11.42 -7.09
N GLU A 526 25.32 -12.21 -8.05
CA GLU A 526 26.65 -12.11 -8.64
C GLU A 526 26.60 -11.53 -10.05
N THR A 527 27.64 -10.79 -10.42
CA THR A 527 27.84 -10.28 -11.78
C THR A 527 29.23 -10.68 -12.28
N PRO A 528 29.44 -11.94 -12.72
CA PRO A 528 30.77 -12.46 -13.08
C PRO A 528 31.47 -11.66 -14.19
N ASP A 529 30.68 -11.07 -15.07
CA ASP A 529 31.11 -10.19 -16.15
C ASP A 529 29.99 -9.17 -16.47
N ALA A 530 30.22 -8.26 -17.42
CA ALA A 530 29.27 -7.19 -17.76
C ALA A 530 27.92 -7.67 -18.31
N ARG A 531 27.78 -8.94 -18.70
CA ARG A 531 26.56 -9.50 -19.29
C ARG A 531 25.97 -10.66 -18.51
N THR A 532 26.71 -11.27 -17.60
CA THR A 532 26.22 -12.39 -16.81
C THR A 532 25.76 -11.91 -15.44
N ILE A 533 24.55 -12.30 -15.03
CA ILE A 533 24.04 -12.11 -13.67
C ILE A 533 23.53 -13.45 -13.12
N VAL A 534 23.87 -13.75 -11.88
CA VAL A 534 23.51 -14.99 -11.18
C VAL A 534 22.81 -14.64 -9.88
N PHE A 535 21.68 -15.29 -9.61
CA PHE A 535 20.93 -15.16 -8.37
C PHE A 535 21.00 -16.47 -7.60
N HIS A 536 21.23 -16.39 -6.30
CA HIS A 536 21.24 -17.50 -5.38
C HIS A 536 20.14 -17.31 -4.34
N LEU A 537 19.21 -18.24 -4.25
CA LEU A 537 18.12 -18.28 -3.28
C LEU A 537 18.45 -19.26 -2.14
N ASP A 538 17.94 -19.02 -0.94
CA ASP A 538 18.07 -19.92 0.21
C ASP A 538 17.21 -21.18 0.08
N ALA A 539 16.05 -21.04 -0.58
CA ALA A 539 15.10 -22.10 -0.89
C ALA A 539 14.66 -22.06 -2.36
N PRO A 540 14.23 -23.21 -2.93
CA PRO A 540 13.63 -23.23 -4.25
C PRO A 540 12.39 -22.32 -4.32
N PHE A 541 12.31 -21.49 -5.36
CA PHE A 541 11.16 -20.63 -5.60
C PHE A 541 10.89 -20.53 -7.10
N ALA A 542 10.03 -21.41 -7.62
CA ALA A 542 9.76 -21.54 -9.06
C ALA A 542 9.28 -20.24 -9.73
N ASP A 543 8.68 -19.33 -8.97
CA ASP A 543 8.17 -18.05 -9.44
C ASP A 543 9.19 -16.92 -9.46
N PHE A 544 10.44 -17.15 -9.05
CA PHE A 544 11.49 -16.12 -9.06
C PHE A 544 11.61 -15.37 -10.39
N PRO A 545 11.53 -16.02 -11.58
CA PRO A 545 11.52 -15.31 -12.85
C PRO A 545 10.35 -14.33 -13.03
N HIS A 546 9.18 -14.56 -12.40
CA HIS A 546 8.04 -13.63 -12.45
C HIS A 546 8.30 -12.40 -11.59
N VAL A 547 8.96 -12.56 -10.44
CA VAL A 547 9.42 -11.43 -9.62
C VAL A 547 10.41 -10.58 -10.41
N LEU A 548 11.30 -11.21 -11.17
CA LEU A 548 12.21 -10.52 -12.09
C LEU A 548 11.51 -9.86 -13.29
N ALA A 549 10.23 -10.13 -13.53
CA ALA A 549 9.42 -9.42 -14.53
C ALA A 549 8.73 -8.16 -13.96
N LEU A 550 8.85 -7.90 -12.65
CA LEU A 550 8.34 -6.67 -12.04
C LEU A 550 9.30 -5.49 -12.23
N PRO A 551 8.84 -4.23 -12.26
CA PRO A 551 9.69 -3.08 -12.55
C PRO A 551 10.91 -2.92 -11.65
N MET A 552 10.84 -3.36 -10.40
CA MET A 552 11.93 -3.31 -9.42
C MET A 552 13.20 -4.06 -9.83
N SER A 553 13.13 -4.93 -10.86
CA SER A 553 14.29 -5.61 -11.45
C SER A 553 14.94 -4.86 -12.63
N SER A 554 14.41 -3.69 -12.98
CA SER A 554 14.92 -2.90 -14.11
C SER A 554 16.32 -2.36 -13.80
N PRO A 555 17.22 -2.28 -14.80
CA PRO A 555 18.54 -1.72 -14.59
C PRO A 555 18.46 -0.23 -14.30
N VAL A 556 19.30 0.25 -13.38
CA VAL A 556 19.44 1.66 -13.04
C VAL A 556 20.91 2.04 -13.15
N PRO A 557 21.28 3.07 -13.94
CA PRO A 557 22.66 3.48 -14.03
C PRO A 557 23.04 4.23 -12.75
N LYS A 558 23.94 3.64 -11.95
CA LYS A 558 24.37 4.18 -10.65
C LYS A 558 24.76 5.66 -10.70
N ALA A 559 25.44 6.08 -11.77
CA ALA A 559 25.87 7.47 -11.95
C ALA A 559 24.72 8.48 -12.12
N LYS A 560 23.50 8.02 -12.38
CA LYS A 560 22.30 8.84 -12.60
C LYS A 560 21.28 8.68 -11.48
N ASP A 561 21.55 7.86 -10.46
CA ASP A 561 20.65 7.67 -9.35
C ASP A 561 20.61 8.91 -8.45
N THR A 562 19.56 9.71 -8.61
CA THR A 562 19.29 10.91 -7.82
C THR A 562 18.45 10.61 -6.57
N LYS A 563 18.46 9.35 -6.10
CA LYS A 563 17.77 8.88 -4.89
C LYS A 563 16.27 9.14 -5.00
N GLU A 564 15.67 9.85 -4.05
CA GLU A 564 14.25 10.20 -4.01
C GLU A 564 13.78 10.93 -5.28
N ARG A 565 14.67 11.73 -5.89
CA ARG A 565 14.39 12.51 -7.11
C ARG A 565 14.49 11.68 -8.38
N TYR A 566 14.94 10.43 -8.31
CA TYR A 566 15.01 9.54 -9.47
C TYR A 566 13.63 9.29 -10.07
N GLN A 567 12.56 9.37 -9.26
CA GLN A 567 11.17 9.26 -9.72
C GLN A 567 10.74 10.39 -10.68
N ASP A 568 11.43 11.54 -10.69
CA ASP A 568 11.01 12.68 -11.52
C ASP A 568 11.46 12.51 -12.97
N GLN A 569 12.60 11.86 -13.16
CA GLN A 569 13.17 11.56 -14.48
C GLN A 569 13.98 10.24 -14.45
N PRO A 570 13.30 9.08 -14.28
CA PRO A 570 13.96 7.78 -14.41
C PRO A 570 14.64 7.65 -15.78
N VAL A 571 15.86 7.12 -15.79
CA VAL A 571 16.61 6.89 -17.03
C VAL A 571 15.99 5.71 -17.78
N ALA A 572 15.52 5.94 -19.00
CA ALA A 572 14.87 4.90 -19.76
C ALA A 572 15.86 3.86 -20.32
N SER A 573 15.45 2.60 -20.26
CA SER A 573 16.04 1.48 -21.00
C SER A 573 15.13 0.99 -22.13
N GLY A 574 13.87 1.43 -22.14
CA GLY A 574 12.84 1.07 -23.11
C GLY A 574 12.74 2.03 -24.32
N PRO A 575 11.73 1.80 -25.18
CA PRO A 575 11.53 2.54 -26.43
C PRO A 575 11.11 4.00 -26.27
N TYR A 576 10.69 4.41 -25.08
CA TYR A 576 10.35 5.80 -24.79
C TYR A 576 11.14 6.32 -23.59
N ARG A 577 11.43 7.62 -23.62
CA ARG A 577 12.00 8.39 -22.52
C ARG A 577 11.06 9.49 -22.07
N ILE A 578 11.22 9.92 -20.82
CA ILE A 578 10.41 10.99 -20.25
C ILE A 578 10.85 12.32 -20.82
N ALA A 579 9.94 13.00 -21.50
CA ALA A 579 10.14 14.36 -22.00
C ALA A 579 9.78 15.41 -20.93
N SER A 580 8.69 15.18 -20.21
CA SER A 580 8.25 16.01 -19.09
C SER A 580 7.32 15.24 -18.17
N TYR A 581 7.41 15.49 -16.87
CA TYR A 581 6.48 14.96 -15.88
C TYR A 581 6.09 16.07 -14.90
N ASP A 582 4.79 16.24 -14.69
CA ASP A 582 4.20 17.09 -13.68
C ASP A 582 3.14 16.25 -12.95
N ALA A 583 3.33 16.04 -11.65
CA ALA A 583 2.47 15.17 -10.84
C ALA A 583 1.01 15.66 -10.75
N ALA A 584 0.72 16.90 -11.10
CA ALA A 584 -0.63 17.47 -11.13
C ALA A 584 -1.20 17.56 -12.56
N ALA A 585 -0.36 17.75 -13.57
CA ALA A 585 -0.82 17.97 -14.95
C ALA A 585 -0.77 16.71 -15.83
N GLY A 586 0.33 15.95 -15.79
CA GLY A 586 0.49 14.82 -16.69
C GLY A 586 1.93 14.37 -16.93
N LEU A 587 2.07 13.37 -17.81
CA LEU A 587 3.34 12.79 -18.24
C LEU A 587 3.40 12.77 -19.76
N ARG A 588 4.55 13.17 -20.31
CA ARG A 588 4.82 13.12 -21.75
C ARG A 588 6.04 12.25 -22.01
N LEU A 589 5.86 11.24 -22.83
CA LEU A 589 6.90 10.30 -23.26
C LEU A 589 7.16 10.46 -24.76
N VAL A 590 8.43 10.52 -25.14
CA VAL A 590 8.86 10.57 -26.55
C VAL A 590 9.79 9.40 -26.84
N ARG A 591 9.95 9.03 -28.12
CA ARG A 591 10.87 7.96 -28.50
C ARG A 591 12.27 8.13 -27.90
N ASN A 592 12.82 7.02 -27.42
CA ASN A 592 14.23 6.87 -27.10
C ASN A 592 14.97 6.49 -28.39
N ASP A 593 15.78 7.41 -28.93
CA ASP A 593 16.55 7.19 -30.15
C ASP A 593 17.75 6.24 -29.97
N LYS A 594 18.07 5.87 -28.73
CA LYS A 594 19.12 4.90 -28.38
C LYS A 594 18.60 3.48 -28.19
N TRP A 595 17.30 3.31 -28.03
CA TRP A 595 16.69 1.98 -27.99
C TRP A 595 16.75 1.32 -29.38
N ASP A 596 17.31 0.12 -29.45
CA ASP A 596 17.36 -0.68 -30.67
C ASP A 596 16.22 -1.70 -30.71
N PRO A 597 15.22 -1.55 -31.61
CA PRO A 597 14.15 -2.51 -31.79
C PRO A 597 14.64 -3.93 -32.08
N ALA A 598 15.82 -4.10 -32.69
CA ALA A 598 16.35 -5.41 -33.01
C ALA A 598 16.69 -6.25 -31.77
N THR A 599 16.87 -5.60 -30.62
CA THR A 599 17.18 -6.23 -29.34
C THR A 599 15.94 -6.48 -28.47
N ASP A 600 14.74 -6.03 -28.88
CA ASP A 600 13.53 -6.04 -28.06
C ASP A 600 12.43 -6.89 -28.72
N ALA A 601 12.11 -8.02 -28.09
CA ALA A 601 11.10 -8.97 -28.57
C ALA A 601 9.75 -8.80 -27.86
N ILE A 602 9.55 -7.70 -27.13
CA ILE A 602 8.36 -7.41 -26.35
C ILE A 602 7.63 -6.21 -26.95
N ARG A 603 8.37 -5.16 -27.35
CA ARG A 603 7.81 -3.83 -27.60
C ARG A 603 7.75 -3.43 -29.07
N THR A 604 6.58 -2.92 -29.49
CA THR A 604 6.36 -2.49 -30.88
C THR A 604 6.74 -1.03 -31.13
N ALA A 605 6.63 -0.17 -30.11
CA ALA A 605 6.95 1.26 -30.17
C ALA A 605 6.32 1.98 -31.38
N LEU A 606 4.99 1.91 -31.53
CA LEU A 606 4.32 2.47 -32.72
C LEU A 606 4.08 3.99 -32.67
N PRO A 607 3.53 4.58 -31.59
CA PRO A 607 3.39 6.04 -31.46
C PRO A 607 4.73 6.79 -31.47
N ASP A 608 4.72 8.04 -31.92
CA ASP A 608 5.87 8.94 -31.74
C ASP A 608 5.94 9.49 -30.32
N GLU A 609 4.77 9.61 -29.70
CA GLU A 609 4.59 10.21 -28.40
C GLU A 609 3.45 9.54 -27.64
N VAL A 610 3.58 9.49 -26.32
CA VAL A 610 2.50 9.13 -25.40
C VAL A 610 2.29 10.30 -24.44
N GLU A 611 1.08 10.83 -24.41
CA GLU A 611 0.66 11.85 -23.45
C GLU A 611 -0.31 11.24 -22.45
N LEU A 612 -0.05 11.42 -21.17
CA LEU A 612 -0.95 11.09 -20.07
C LEU A 612 -1.41 12.40 -19.43
N THR A 613 -2.73 12.55 -19.29
CA THR A 613 -3.35 13.69 -18.61
C THR A 613 -4.12 13.22 -17.38
N PHE A 614 -4.16 14.04 -16.33
CA PHE A 614 -4.92 13.74 -15.12
C PHE A 614 -6.29 14.44 -15.13
N ALA A 615 -7.34 13.64 -14.97
CA ALA A 615 -8.71 14.10 -14.88
C ALA A 615 -9.10 14.38 -13.41
N ALA A 616 -10.12 15.21 -13.21
CA ALA A 616 -10.62 15.52 -11.87
C ALA A 616 -11.28 14.30 -11.19
N ASP A 617 -11.96 13.46 -11.97
CA ASP A 617 -12.67 12.26 -11.51
C ASP A 617 -12.91 11.25 -12.66
N ALA A 618 -13.46 10.09 -12.32
CA ALA A 618 -13.74 9.02 -13.29
C ALA A 618 -14.84 9.39 -14.32
N ALA A 619 -15.75 10.30 -14.00
CA ALA A 619 -16.77 10.75 -14.97
C ALA A 619 -16.17 11.68 -16.04
N ALA A 620 -15.17 12.48 -15.67
CA ALA A 620 -14.37 13.26 -16.61
C ALA A 620 -13.54 12.35 -17.54
N VAL A 621 -13.01 11.24 -17.03
CA VAL A 621 -12.35 10.20 -17.85
C VAL A 621 -13.33 9.64 -18.89
N ASP A 622 -14.50 9.15 -18.45
CA ASP A 622 -15.54 8.63 -19.34
C ASP A 622 -15.95 9.62 -20.44
N THR A 623 -16.09 10.90 -20.07
CA THR A 623 -16.44 11.98 -21.00
C THR A 623 -15.35 12.17 -22.06
N ALA A 624 -14.09 12.21 -21.66
CA ALA A 624 -12.96 12.37 -22.58
C ALA A 624 -12.84 11.19 -23.56
N LEU A 625 -13.04 9.97 -23.07
CA LEU A 625 -13.01 8.76 -23.90
C LEU A 625 -14.15 8.74 -24.92
N THR A 626 -15.38 9.06 -24.49
CA THR A 626 -16.55 9.03 -25.38
C THR A 626 -16.60 10.20 -26.35
N ASN A 627 -15.98 11.35 -26.02
CA ASN A 627 -15.82 12.48 -26.93
C ASN A 627 -14.61 12.35 -27.88
N GLY A 628 -13.77 11.32 -27.70
CA GLY A 628 -12.58 11.09 -28.52
C GLY A 628 -11.42 12.06 -28.25
N THR A 629 -11.42 12.77 -27.12
CA THR A 629 -10.28 13.61 -26.70
C THR A 629 -9.18 12.80 -26.03
N ALA A 630 -9.50 11.60 -25.53
CA ALA A 630 -8.55 10.61 -25.04
C ALA A 630 -8.80 9.24 -25.71
N ASP A 631 -7.75 8.42 -25.79
CA ASP A 631 -7.80 7.11 -26.45
C ASP A 631 -8.06 5.95 -25.48
N LEU A 632 -7.51 6.03 -24.26
CA LEU A 632 -7.59 4.97 -23.25
C LEU A 632 -7.48 5.56 -21.83
N ASP A 633 -8.28 5.03 -20.89
CA ASP A 633 -8.05 5.23 -19.45
C ASP A 633 -6.80 4.43 -19.05
N LEU A 634 -5.75 5.10 -18.58
CA LEU A 634 -4.54 4.44 -18.09
C LEU A 634 -4.86 3.46 -16.95
N ALA A 635 -5.76 3.85 -16.04
CA ALA A 635 -6.07 3.07 -14.85
C ALA A 635 -7.00 1.88 -15.15
N GLN A 636 -7.71 1.90 -16.28
CA GLN A 636 -8.61 0.85 -16.74
C GLN A 636 -9.58 0.40 -15.64
N THR A 637 -10.17 1.39 -14.95
CA THR A 637 -11.05 1.16 -13.80
C THR A 637 -12.49 0.82 -14.18
N GLY A 638 -12.80 0.91 -15.47
CA GLY A 638 -14.12 0.62 -16.02
C GLY A 638 -15.02 1.85 -16.11
N LEU A 639 -15.96 1.82 -17.06
CA LEU A 639 -16.93 2.88 -17.26
C LEU A 639 -17.87 3.03 -16.06
N GLN A 640 -18.20 4.28 -15.71
CA GLN A 640 -19.19 4.59 -14.69
C GLN A 640 -20.60 4.22 -15.15
N GLU A 641 -21.50 3.95 -14.21
CA GLU A 641 -22.84 3.37 -14.46
C GLU A 641 -23.62 4.10 -15.58
N ALA A 642 -23.69 5.43 -15.53
CA ALA A 642 -24.41 6.23 -16.53
C ALA A 642 -23.80 6.08 -17.94
N THR A 643 -22.47 6.12 -18.06
CA THR A 643 -21.76 5.95 -19.34
C THR A 643 -21.89 4.52 -19.85
N ARG A 644 -21.75 3.54 -18.94
CA ARG A 644 -21.91 2.11 -19.22
C ARG A 644 -23.27 1.82 -19.86
N THR A 645 -24.37 2.27 -19.24
CA THR A 645 -25.72 2.06 -19.77
C THR A 645 -25.86 2.63 -21.18
N ARG A 646 -25.35 3.85 -21.41
CA ARG A 646 -25.37 4.49 -22.73
C ARG A 646 -24.55 3.72 -23.77
N VAL A 647 -23.33 3.32 -23.43
CA VAL A 647 -22.41 2.62 -24.34
C VAL A 647 -22.92 1.23 -24.70
N LEU A 648 -23.50 0.50 -23.75
CA LEU A 648 -24.04 -0.84 -24.01
C LEU A 648 -25.35 -0.82 -24.81
N ALA A 649 -26.07 0.31 -24.84
CA ALA A 649 -27.31 0.49 -25.60
C ALA A 649 -27.09 0.91 -27.06
N ASP A 650 -25.87 1.32 -27.45
CA ASP A 650 -25.52 1.73 -28.80
C ASP A 650 -24.55 0.72 -29.43
N ASP A 651 -24.92 0.07 -30.53
CA ASP A 651 -24.09 -0.98 -31.15
C ASP A 651 -22.72 -0.47 -31.63
N SER A 652 -22.62 0.79 -32.05
CA SER A 652 -21.36 1.41 -32.46
C SER A 652 -20.44 1.61 -31.27
N LEU A 653 -20.95 2.14 -30.15
CA LEU A 653 -20.18 2.33 -28.92
C LEU A 653 -19.88 1.00 -28.23
N LYS A 654 -20.82 0.04 -28.23
CA LYS A 654 -20.64 -1.29 -27.67
C LYS A 654 -19.52 -2.06 -28.35
N SER A 655 -19.30 -1.83 -29.65
CA SER A 655 -18.18 -2.39 -30.40
C SER A 655 -16.79 -1.90 -29.92
N ARG A 656 -16.75 -0.90 -29.02
CA ARG A 656 -15.57 -0.22 -28.50
C ARG A 656 -15.28 -0.52 -27.03
N VAL A 657 -15.99 -1.48 -26.44
CA VAL A 657 -15.76 -1.88 -25.05
C VAL A 657 -15.41 -3.36 -24.93
N ASP A 658 -14.63 -3.67 -23.91
CA ASP A 658 -14.21 -5.02 -23.55
C ASP A 658 -14.50 -5.23 -22.05
N LEU A 659 -15.19 -6.32 -21.74
CA LEU A 659 -15.51 -6.73 -20.37
C LEU A 659 -14.35 -7.59 -19.82
N VAL A 660 -13.38 -6.92 -19.25
CA VAL A 660 -12.06 -7.45 -18.88
C VAL A 660 -12.12 -8.10 -17.50
N GLN A 661 -11.61 -9.33 -17.36
CA GLN A 661 -11.29 -9.90 -16.06
C GLN A 661 -10.03 -9.24 -15.49
N THR A 662 -10.13 -8.72 -14.26
CA THR A 662 -9.03 -7.98 -13.64
C THR A 662 -7.95 -8.89 -13.06
N GLY A 663 -8.28 -10.17 -12.84
CA GLY A 663 -7.46 -11.10 -12.07
C GLY A 663 -7.66 -10.97 -10.56
N ALA A 664 -8.61 -10.15 -10.11
CA ALA A 664 -8.98 -10.02 -8.71
C ALA A 664 -10.16 -10.94 -8.33
N VAL A 665 -10.16 -11.40 -7.08
CA VAL A 665 -11.26 -12.15 -6.47
C VAL A 665 -11.79 -11.39 -5.28
N ARG A 666 -13.11 -11.20 -5.24
CA ARG A 666 -13.80 -10.73 -4.04
C ARG A 666 -14.25 -11.92 -3.22
N TYR A 667 -13.94 -11.89 -1.93
CA TYR A 667 -14.23 -12.99 -1.03
C TYR A 667 -14.48 -12.49 0.40
N PHE A 668 -15.19 -13.30 1.17
CA PHE A 668 -15.28 -13.12 2.61
C PHE A 668 -14.25 -14.02 3.30
N SER A 669 -13.41 -13.44 4.15
CA SER A 669 -12.51 -14.13 5.05
C SER A 669 -13.20 -14.39 6.38
N LEU A 670 -13.33 -15.67 6.77
CA LEU A 670 -13.96 -16.11 8.01
C LEU A 670 -12.86 -16.41 9.04
N GLN A 671 -12.92 -15.69 10.17
CA GLN A 671 -11.79 -15.53 11.09
C GLN A 671 -11.68 -16.68 12.08
N THR A 672 -10.55 -17.39 12.11
CA THR A 672 -10.32 -18.49 13.06
C THR A 672 -10.10 -17.99 14.50
N ALA A 673 -9.70 -16.72 14.67
CA ALA A 673 -9.48 -16.10 15.97
C ALA A 673 -10.78 -15.68 16.69
N VAL A 674 -11.94 -15.69 16.01
CA VAL A 674 -13.21 -15.12 16.51
C VAL A 674 -14.26 -16.21 16.67
N ALA A 675 -14.55 -16.58 17.91
CA ALA A 675 -15.59 -17.56 18.20
C ALA A 675 -17.00 -17.08 17.77
N PRO A 676 -17.88 -17.96 17.25
CA PRO A 676 -17.69 -19.40 17.09
C PRO A 676 -17.12 -19.83 15.73
N LEU A 677 -16.53 -18.91 14.96
CA LEU A 677 -15.94 -19.21 13.64
C LEU A 677 -14.55 -19.86 13.74
N ASP A 678 -14.03 -20.04 14.96
CA ASP A 678 -12.93 -20.96 15.28
C ASP A 678 -13.31 -22.43 14.96
N ASP A 679 -14.58 -22.81 15.12
CA ASP A 679 -15.11 -24.11 14.70
C ASP A 679 -15.43 -24.14 13.19
N TYR A 680 -14.77 -25.06 12.46
CA TYR A 680 -14.95 -25.20 11.00
C TYR A 680 -16.40 -25.51 10.58
N ARG A 681 -17.19 -26.19 11.43
CA ARG A 681 -18.60 -26.49 11.12
C ARG A 681 -19.45 -25.21 11.15
N CYS A 682 -19.16 -24.30 12.07
CA CYS A 682 -19.81 -22.98 12.08
C CYS A 682 -19.42 -22.15 10.83
N ARG A 683 -18.19 -22.30 10.32
CA ARG A 683 -17.79 -21.71 9.02
C ARG A 683 -18.52 -22.36 7.84
N TRP A 684 -18.63 -23.69 7.81
CA TRP A 684 -19.42 -24.40 6.79
C TRP A 684 -20.88 -23.98 6.79
N ALA A 685 -21.48 -23.72 7.96
CA ALA A 685 -22.84 -23.18 8.01
C ALA A 685 -22.97 -21.84 7.29
N VAL A 686 -21.98 -20.94 7.40
CA VAL A 686 -21.94 -19.68 6.64
C VAL A 686 -21.85 -19.96 5.13
N GLN A 687 -20.99 -20.88 4.72
CA GLN A 687 -20.80 -21.26 3.31
C GLN A 687 -22.09 -21.82 2.69
N TYR A 688 -22.74 -22.79 3.34
CA TYR A 688 -23.99 -23.39 2.86
C TYR A 688 -25.18 -22.42 2.90
N ALA A 689 -25.20 -21.45 3.83
CA ALA A 689 -26.24 -20.44 3.90
C ALA A 689 -26.12 -19.35 2.81
N THR A 690 -25.00 -19.31 2.09
CA THR A 690 -24.69 -18.21 1.16
C THR A 690 -25.00 -18.58 -0.28
N ASP A 691 -25.85 -17.79 -0.92
CA ASP A 691 -26.04 -17.73 -2.37
C ASP A 691 -25.09 -16.68 -2.97
N ARG A 692 -24.05 -17.17 -3.66
CA ARG A 692 -23.03 -16.32 -4.28
C ARG A 692 -23.56 -15.51 -5.46
N SER A 693 -24.60 -15.98 -6.14
CA SER A 693 -25.23 -15.23 -7.24
C SER A 693 -25.94 -13.98 -6.73
N LEU A 694 -26.59 -14.05 -5.56
CA LEU A 694 -27.18 -12.88 -4.92
C LEU A 694 -26.11 -11.86 -4.48
N LEU A 695 -24.95 -12.32 -4.00
CA LEU A 695 -23.83 -11.43 -3.68
C LEU A 695 -23.29 -10.70 -4.92
N ARG A 696 -23.13 -11.41 -6.05
CA ARG A 696 -22.77 -10.82 -7.34
C ARG A 696 -23.82 -9.81 -7.82
N ASN A 697 -25.10 -10.12 -7.68
CA ASN A 697 -26.18 -9.23 -8.11
C ASN A 697 -26.16 -7.89 -7.36
N ALA A 698 -25.72 -7.88 -6.10
CA ALA A 698 -25.52 -6.64 -5.34
C ALA A 698 -24.41 -5.72 -5.92
N LEU A 699 -23.54 -6.25 -6.80
CA LEU A 699 -22.47 -5.51 -7.49
C LEU A 699 -22.77 -5.21 -8.97
N GLY A 700 -23.97 -5.52 -9.46
CA GLY A 700 -24.35 -5.27 -10.86
C GLY A 700 -24.53 -6.54 -11.72
N GLY A 701 -24.57 -7.73 -11.12
CA GLY A 701 -24.95 -8.96 -11.81
C GLY A 701 -23.83 -9.53 -12.69
N GLU A 702 -24.18 -10.14 -13.83
CA GLU A 702 -23.21 -10.78 -14.76
C GLU A 702 -22.14 -9.82 -15.28
N ASP A 703 -22.49 -8.54 -15.31
CA ASP A 703 -21.64 -7.44 -15.73
C ASP A 703 -20.53 -7.11 -14.73
N ALA A 704 -20.70 -7.49 -13.46
CA ALA A 704 -19.71 -7.30 -12.39
C ALA A 704 -18.65 -8.41 -12.39
N GLY A 705 -18.97 -9.59 -12.94
CA GLY A 705 -18.05 -10.72 -12.97
C GLY A 705 -18.70 -12.09 -12.95
N ASP A 706 -17.86 -13.11 -12.85
CA ASP A 706 -18.28 -14.51 -12.77
C ASP A 706 -18.41 -14.95 -11.31
N VAL A 707 -19.37 -15.82 -11.00
CA VAL A 707 -19.49 -16.38 -9.65
C VAL A 707 -18.25 -17.24 -9.37
N ALA A 708 -17.57 -16.96 -8.25
CA ALA A 708 -16.34 -17.65 -7.88
C ALA A 708 -16.60 -18.88 -7.00
N GLY A 709 -16.00 -20.01 -7.37
CA GLY A 709 -16.04 -21.26 -6.59
C GLY A 709 -14.77 -21.59 -5.83
N GLY A 710 -13.64 -21.02 -6.28
CA GLY A 710 -12.34 -21.06 -5.61
C GLY A 710 -11.67 -19.70 -5.61
N MET A 711 -10.49 -19.62 -4.99
CA MET A 711 -9.74 -18.38 -4.93
C MET A 711 -8.99 -18.08 -6.23
N LEU A 712 -8.59 -19.07 -7.01
CA LEU A 712 -7.86 -18.83 -8.26
C LEU A 712 -8.81 -18.31 -9.37
N PRO A 713 -8.64 -17.09 -9.91
CA PRO A 713 -9.43 -16.59 -11.02
C PRO A 713 -9.02 -17.23 -12.36
N PRO A 714 -9.87 -17.18 -13.40
CA PRO A 714 -9.60 -17.81 -14.71
C PRO A 714 -8.35 -17.29 -15.44
N THR A 715 -7.82 -16.14 -15.04
CA THR A 715 -6.58 -15.56 -15.57
C THR A 715 -5.31 -16.16 -14.96
N ILE A 716 -5.44 -16.99 -13.92
CA ILE A 716 -4.33 -17.61 -13.20
C ILE A 716 -4.28 -19.11 -13.52
N GLY A 717 -3.07 -19.65 -13.66
CA GLY A 717 -2.85 -21.09 -13.79
C GLY A 717 -3.49 -21.87 -12.63
N GLY A 718 -3.76 -23.15 -12.81
CA GLY A 718 -4.36 -23.97 -11.75
C GLY A 718 -5.86 -23.73 -11.49
N HIS A 719 -6.48 -22.67 -12.04
CA HIS A 719 -7.92 -22.42 -11.92
C HIS A 719 -8.75 -23.67 -12.27
N ASP A 720 -9.69 -24.00 -11.39
CA ASP A 720 -10.69 -25.05 -11.61
C ASP A 720 -12.07 -24.44 -11.75
N ARG A 721 -12.58 -24.43 -12.98
CA ARG A 721 -13.92 -23.93 -13.32
C ARG A 721 -15.06 -24.76 -12.72
N HIS A 722 -14.77 -25.94 -12.19
CA HIS A 722 -15.73 -26.87 -11.60
C HIS A 722 -15.65 -26.94 -10.08
N LEU A 723 -14.74 -26.19 -9.45
CA LEU A 723 -14.63 -26.16 -8.00
C LEU A 723 -15.90 -25.56 -7.40
N ASP A 724 -16.65 -26.38 -6.67
CA ASP A 724 -17.89 -26.01 -6.00
C ASP A 724 -18.07 -26.83 -4.72
N THR A 725 -17.15 -26.67 -3.77
CA THR A 725 -17.08 -27.44 -2.51
C THR A 725 -18.42 -27.52 -1.77
N TYR A 726 -19.23 -26.46 -1.86
CA TYR A 726 -20.49 -26.31 -1.11
C TYR A 726 -21.75 -26.40 -1.99
N GLY A 727 -21.60 -26.61 -3.30
CA GLY A 727 -22.70 -26.66 -4.27
C GLY A 727 -23.36 -25.30 -4.58
N THR A 728 -22.85 -24.19 -4.05
CA THR A 728 -23.50 -22.87 -4.11
C THR A 728 -22.97 -21.95 -5.22
N VAL A 729 -22.11 -22.46 -6.13
CA VAL A 729 -21.63 -21.70 -7.31
C VAL A 729 -22.68 -21.62 -8.41
N SER A 730 -23.43 -22.70 -8.63
CA SER A 730 -24.48 -22.76 -9.68
C SER A 730 -25.76 -21.99 -9.31
N GLY A 731 -25.77 -21.30 -8.15
CA GLY A 731 -26.91 -20.56 -7.59
C GLY A 731 -27.61 -21.31 -6.46
N GLY A 732 -28.26 -20.55 -5.58
CA GLY A 732 -28.99 -21.06 -4.41
C GLY A 732 -28.16 -21.14 -3.14
N SER A 733 -28.84 -21.50 -2.05
CA SER A 733 -28.27 -21.80 -0.73
C SER A 733 -28.88 -23.09 -0.18
N TYR A 734 -28.23 -23.71 0.80
CA TYR A 734 -28.65 -24.96 1.45
C TYR A 734 -28.93 -24.73 2.94
N PRO A 735 -30.03 -24.04 3.29
CA PRO A 735 -30.32 -23.66 4.67
C PRO A 735 -30.50 -24.85 5.62
N GLU A 736 -30.95 -26.01 5.12
CA GLU A 736 -31.04 -27.24 5.94
C GLU A 736 -29.66 -27.77 6.32
N GLN A 737 -28.72 -27.83 5.37
CA GLN A 737 -27.33 -28.20 5.63
C GLN A 737 -26.66 -27.20 6.59
N ALA A 738 -26.91 -25.91 6.39
CA ALA A 738 -26.41 -24.87 7.28
C ALA A 738 -26.94 -25.03 8.72
N ARG A 739 -28.24 -25.29 8.91
CA ARG A 739 -28.83 -25.56 10.23
C ARG A 739 -28.28 -26.83 10.86
N ARG A 740 -28.02 -27.87 10.06
CA ARG A 740 -27.36 -29.11 10.54
C ARG A 740 -25.97 -28.79 11.11
N PHE A 741 -25.12 -28.10 10.36
CA PHE A 741 -23.78 -27.75 10.84
C PHE A 741 -23.80 -26.78 12.02
N LEU A 742 -24.77 -25.86 12.08
CA LEU A 742 -25.03 -25.06 13.28
C LEU A 742 -25.36 -25.93 14.50
N GLY A 743 -26.15 -26.99 14.32
CA GLY A 743 -26.38 -27.99 15.36
C GLY A 743 -25.10 -28.70 15.81
N GLU A 744 -24.29 -29.14 14.85
CA GLU A 744 -23.04 -29.87 15.10
C GLU A 744 -21.94 -29.00 15.76
N CYS A 745 -21.89 -27.69 15.48
CA CYS A 745 -21.00 -26.75 16.21
C CYS A 745 -21.60 -26.21 17.52
N GLY A 746 -22.70 -26.78 18.01
CA GLY A 746 -23.32 -26.38 19.28
C GLY A 746 -24.05 -25.03 19.24
N ARG A 747 -24.35 -24.51 18.05
CA ARG A 747 -25.05 -23.25 17.78
C ARG A 747 -26.38 -23.48 17.05
N ALA A 748 -27.16 -24.49 17.46
CA ALA A 748 -28.42 -24.87 16.79
C ALA A 748 -29.45 -23.72 16.61
N LYS A 749 -29.40 -22.69 17.47
CA LYS A 749 -30.24 -21.47 17.38
C LYS A 749 -29.58 -20.32 16.59
N GLY A 750 -28.43 -20.57 15.97
CA GLY A 750 -27.55 -19.57 15.39
C GLY A 750 -26.63 -18.87 16.42
N PHE A 751 -25.90 -17.87 15.96
CA PHE A 751 -24.98 -17.04 16.74
C PHE A 751 -24.97 -15.60 16.21
N SER A 752 -24.33 -14.67 16.93
CA SER A 752 -24.13 -13.30 16.45
C SER A 752 -22.69 -13.10 15.99
N THR A 753 -22.49 -12.31 14.94
CA THR A 753 -21.15 -11.99 14.41
C THR A 753 -21.13 -10.60 13.76
N VAL A 754 -19.94 -10.12 13.43
CA VAL A 754 -19.72 -8.87 12.70
C VAL A 754 -19.19 -9.18 11.32
N VAL A 755 -19.78 -8.54 10.30
CA VAL A 755 -19.25 -8.49 8.93
C VAL A 755 -18.59 -7.13 8.73
N ALA A 756 -17.27 -7.08 8.64
CA ALA A 756 -16.52 -5.85 8.43
C ALA A 756 -16.23 -5.62 6.94
N VAL A 757 -16.38 -4.38 6.50
CA VAL A 757 -16.06 -3.88 5.15
C VAL A 757 -15.35 -2.54 5.24
N SER A 758 -14.44 -2.23 4.32
CA SER A 758 -13.85 -0.89 4.26
C SER A 758 -14.91 0.19 4.03
N GLY A 759 -14.85 1.28 4.79
CA GLY A 759 -15.74 2.44 4.67
C GLY A 759 -15.58 3.20 3.34
N SER A 760 -14.49 2.97 2.60
CA SER A 760 -14.25 3.56 1.28
C SER A 760 -14.93 2.82 0.12
N ASP A 761 -15.57 1.66 0.34
CA ASP A 761 -16.26 0.88 -0.69
C ASP A 761 -17.78 0.76 -0.41
N PRO A 762 -18.60 1.71 -0.90
CA PRO A 762 -20.05 1.64 -0.76
C PRO A 762 -20.69 0.41 -1.42
N ALA A 763 -20.07 -0.16 -2.46
CA ALA A 763 -20.57 -1.35 -3.13
C ALA A 763 -20.35 -2.60 -2.25
N ALA A 764 -19.18 -2.72 -1.61
CA ALA A 764 -18.90 -3.77 -0.63
C ALA A 764 -19.90 -3.75 0.54
N ARG A 765 -20.34 -2.57 0.99
CA ARG A 765 -21.39 -2.48 2.02
C ARG A 765 -22.70 -3.17 1.60
N LYS A 766 -23.14 -3.01 0.35
CA LYS A 766 -24.35 -3.68 -0.17
C LYS A 766 -24.19 -5.19 -0.18
N VAL A 767 -23.02 -5.68 -0.57
CA VAL A 767 -22.68 -7.11 -0.56
C VAL A 767 -22.70 -7.68 0.86
N ALA A 768 -22.08 -6.98 1.82
CA ALA A 768 -22.09 -7.39 3.23
C ALA A 768 -23.51 -7.43 3.82
N GLN A 769 -24.38 -6.47 3.43
CA GLN A 769 -25.79 -6.48 3.82
C GLN A 769 -26.56 -7.65 3.21
N SER A 770 -26.29 -7.97 1.93
CA SER A 770 -26.86 -9.15 1.28
C SER A 770 -26.45 -10.44 2.01
N LEU A 771 -25.16 -10.61 2.34
CA LEU A 771 -24.69 -11.74 3.13
C LEU A 771 -25.40 -11.81 4.49
N ALA A 772 -25.47 -10.69 5.21
CA ALA A 772 -26.13 -10.63 6.52
C ALA A 772 -27.61 -11.05 6.47
N GLY A 773 -28.32 -10.67 5.40
CA GLY A 773 -29.71 -11.10 5.16
C GLY A 773 -29.83 -12.61 4.95
N GLN A 774 -28.96 -13.20 4.13
CA GLN A 774 -28.95 -14.64 3.87
C GLN A 774 -28.62 -15.45 5.13
N LEU A 775 -27.64 -14.99 5.92
CA LEU A 775 -27.26 -15.63 7.18
C LEU A 775 -28.37 -15.59 8.24
N ALA A 776 -29.22 -14.55 8.22
CA ALA A 776 -30.34 -14.43 9.15
C ALA A 776 -31.39 -15.56 8.96
N GLU A 777 -31.54 -16.09 7.74
CA GLU A 777 -32.50 -17.17 7.44
C GLU A 777 -32.21 -18.44 8.23
N VAL A 778 -30.93 -18.70 8.51
CA VAL A 778 -30.46 -19.86 9.29
C VAL A 778 -30.23 -19.55 10.77
N GLY A 779 -30.51 -18.31 11.20
CA GLY A 779 -30.41 -17.86 12.59
C GLY A 779 -29.09 -17.15 12.95
N ILE A 780 -28.18 -16.94 12.00
CA ILE A 780 -26.93 -16.21 12.23
C ILE A 780 -27.20 -14.71 12.10
N LYS A 781 -27.02 -13.97 13.19
CA LYS A 781 -27.24 -12.52 13.25
C LYS A 781 -25.95 -11.78 12.96
N ALA A 782 -25.76 -11.36 11.71
CA ALA A 782 -24.60 -10.60 11.28
C ALA A 782 -24.85 -9.09 11.33
N THR A 783 -24.01 -8.34 12.06
CA THR A 783 -24.02 -6.87 12.06
C THR A 783 -22.95 -6.37 11.10
N VAL A 784 -23.32 -5.51 10.14
CA VAL A 784 -22.35 -4.92 9.19
C VAL A 784 -21.68 -3.71 9.82
N GLN A 785 -20.35 -3.70 9.84
CA GLN A 785 -19.52 -2.56 10.25
C GLN A 785 -18.72 -2.03 9.06
N THR A 786 -18.63 -0.71 8.95
CA THR A 786 -17.88 0.01 7.90
C THR A 786 -16.83 0.91 8.56
N PRO A 787 -15.77 0.33 9.18
CA PRO A 787 -14.64 1.11 9.70
C PRO A 787 -14.01 2.00 8.62
N ASP A 788 -13.29 3.03 9.05
CA ASP A 788 -12.42 3.78 8.13
C ASP A 788 -11.43 2.84 7.41
N ALA A 789 -11.09 3.17 6.17
CA ALA A 789 -10.25 2.30 5.34
C ALA A 789 -8.87 2.04 5.97
N ALA A 790 -8.24 3.04 6.58
CA ALA A 790 -6.92 2.88 7.19
C ALA A 790 -6.99 1.95 8.41
N ASP A 791 -7.96 2.17 9.30
CA ASP A 791 -8.20 1.32 10.47
C ASP A 791 -8.59 -0.12 10.05
N PHE A 792 -9.33 -0.27 8.95
CA PHE A 792 -9.70 -1.57 8.39
C PHE A 792 -8.46 -2.36 7.98
N TYR A 793 -7.65 -1.83 7.06
CA TYR A 793 -6.49 -2.55 6.53
C TYR A 793 -5.39 -2.76 7.59
N ALA A 794 -5.20 -1.83 8.52
CA ALA A 794 -4.26 -2.01 9.63
C ALA A 794 -4.66 -3.17 10.55
N ALA A 795 -5.96 -3.35 10.79
CA ALA A 795 -6.45 -4.46 11.61
C ALA A 795 -6.39 -5.80 10.88
N LEU A 796 -6.55 -5.84 9.54
CA LEU A 796 -6.53 -7.10 8.79
C LEU A 796 -5.20 -7.87 8.90
N THR A 797 -4.10 -7.17 9.09
CA THR A 797 -2.77 -7.79 9.20
C THR A 797 -2.45 -8.28 10.62
N ASP A 798 -3.38 -8.13 11.57
CA ASP A 798 -3.17 -8.44 12.99
C ASP A 798 -4.37 -9.21 13.56
N GLN A 799 -4.18 -10.52 13.78
CA GLN A 799 -5.21 -11.41 14.31
C GLN A 799 -5.72 -10.99 15.69
N GLN A 800 -4.88 -10.37 16.52
CA GLN A 800 -5.31 -9.90 17.84
C GLN A 800 -6.26 -8.71 17.69
N GLN A 801 -5.98 -7.79 16.78
CA GLN A 801 -6.90 -6.68 16.48
C GLN A 801 -8.22 -7.15 15.88
N ILE A 802 -8.21 -8.11 14.96
CA ILE A 802 -9.43 -8.73 14.42
C ILE A 802 -10.28 -9.31 15.56
N LYS A 803 -9.63 -10.04 16.47
CA LYS A 803 -10.28 -10.64 17.64
C LYS A 803 -10.86 -9.60 18.60
N ASP A 804 -10.10 -8.56 18.93
CA ASP A 804 -10.52 -7.50 19.85
C ASP A 804 -11.68 -6.68 19.28
N LYS A 805 -11.72 -6.48 17.95
CA LYS A 805 -12.84 -5.84 17.25
C LYS A 805 -14.04 -6.76 17.06
N GLY A 806 -13.88 -8.06 17.29
CA GLY A 806 -14.92 -9.07 17.11
C GLY A 806 -15.36 -9.25 15.66
N TRP A 807 -14.50 -8.92 14.69
CA TRP A 807 -14.78 -9.05 13.27
C TRP A 807 -14.73 -10.53 12.89
N GLY A 808 -15.87 -11.22 12.91
CA GLY A 808 -15.91 -12.64 12.58
C GLY A 808 -15.81 -12.92 11.07
N ILE A 809 -16.33 -12.01 10.24
CA ILE A 809 -16.29 -12.11 8.79
C ILE A 809 -15.79 -10.79 8.22
N VAL A 810 -14.89 -10.84 7.26
CA VAL A 810 -14.30 -9.67 6.61
C VAL A 810 -14.49 -9.79 5.10
N LEU A 811 -15.06 -8.79 4.44
CA LEU A 811 -15.08 -8.73 2.97
C LEU A 811 -13.86 -7.96 2.47
N THR A 812 -13.09 -8.58 1.59
CA THR A 812 -11.94 -7.96 0.94
C THR A 812 -11.84 -8.40 -0.53
N THR A 813 -10.93 -7.77 -1.26
CA THR A 813 -10.59 -8.09 -2.64
C THR A 813 -9.11 -8.41 -2.70
N TRP A 814 -8.74 -9.49 -3.37
CA TRP A 814 -7.35 -9.91 -3.53
C TRP A 814 -6.99 -10.08 -5.00
N GLN A 815 -5.80 -9.63 -5.34
CA GLN A 815 -5.18 -9.80 -6.65
C GLN A 815 -3.70 -10.11 -6.41
N SER A 816 -3.14 -11.01 -7.21
CA SER A 816 -1.71 -11.32 -7.15
C SER A 816 -0.87 -10.29 -7.90
N ASP A 817 0.34 -10.05 -7.42
CA ASP A 817 1.33 -9.18 -8.08
C ASP A 817 1.87 -9.80 -9.38
N TRP A 818 1.81 -11.12 -9.53
CA TRP A 818 2.12 -11.83 -10.78
C TRP A 818 1.16 -13.01 -11.02
N PRO A 819 0.92 -13.41 -12.28
CA PRO A 819 -0.17 -14.30 -12.63
C PRO A 819 0.16 -15.79 -12.45
N SER A 820 0.51 -16.20 -11.23
CA SER A 820 0.75 -17.59 -10.86
C SER A 820 -0.13 -18.03 -9.69
N PRO A 821 -0.39 -19.34 -9.55
CA PRO A 821 -1.13 -19.83 -8.40
C PRO A 821 -0.39 -19.58 -7.07
N ALA A 822 0.94 -19.71 -7.05
CA ALA A 822 1.75 -19.49 -5.85
C ALA A 822 1.71 -18.02 -5.40
N GLY A 823 1.92 -17.07 -6.33
CA GLY A 823 1.79 -15.64 -6.05
C GLY A 823 0.39 -15.27 -5.52
N PHE A 824 -0.64 -16.01 -5.95
CA PHE A 824 -2.01 -15.76 -5.53
C PHE A 824 -2.36 -16.36 -4.15
N LEU A 825 -2.11 -17.66 -3.95
CA LEU A 825 -2.60 -18.40 -2.78
C LEU A 825 -1.64 -18.37 -1.60
N ARG A 826 -0.32 -18.39 -1.85
CA ARG A 826 0.70 -18.49 -0.80
C ARG A 826 0.58 -17.35 0.22
N PRO A 827 0.41 -16.06 -0.17
CA PRO A 827 0.23 -14.98 0.80
C PRO A 827 -1.04 -15.13 1.64
N LEU A 828 -2.07 -15.78 1.13
CA LEU A 828 -3.35 -15.93 1.83
C LEU A 828 -3.38 -17.11 2.82
N LEU A 829 -2.45 -18.07 2.67
CA LEU A 829 -2.48 -19.36 3.38
C LEU A 829 -1.26 -19.62 4.26
N LEU A 830 -0.15 -18.90 4.07
CA LEU A 830 1.02 -19.02 4.94
C LEU A 830 0.72 -18.49 6.35
N PRO A 831 1.02 -19.24 7.43
CA PRO A 831 0.71 -18.84 8.81
C PRO A 831 1.24 -17.46 9.21
N ASP A 832 2.48 -17.13 8.83
CA ASP A 832 3.14 -15.88 9.20
C ASP A 832 2.94 -14.75 8.18
N SER A 833 2.13 -14.98 7.14
CA SER A 833 1.87 -13.96 6.13
C SER A 833 0.94 -12.88 6.67
N PRO A 834 1.26 -11.58 6.50
CA PRO A 834 0.35 -10.50 6.87
C PRO A 834 -0.94 -10.49 6.02
N SER A 835 -0.97 -11.22 4.90
CA SER A 835 -2.15 -11.36 4.03
C SER A 835 -3.00 -12.60 4.35
N ASN A 836 -2.56 -13.46 5.28
CA ASN A 836 -3.38 -14.55 5.81
C ASN A 836 -4.39 -14.01 6.81
N TYR A 837 -5.37 -13.26 6.29
CA TYR A 837 -6.33 -12.55 7.11
C TYR A 837 -7.15 -13.49 7.97
N ALA A 838 -7.42 -14.72 7.52
CA ALA A 838 -8.20 -15.67 8.30
C ALA A 838 -7.45 -16.26 9.51
N GLY A 839 -6.11 -16.09 9.57
CA GLY A 839 -5.27 -16.74 10.56
C GLY A 839 -5.31 -18.27 10.46
N LEU A 840 -5.36 -18.81 9.24
CA LEU A 840 -5.34 -20.26 9.03
C LEU A 840 -3.92 -20.80 9.20
N ASP A 841 -3.73 -21.78 10.08
CA ASP A 841 -2.50 -22.55 10.20
C ASP A 841 -2.81 -24.04 10.02
N ASP A 842 -2.62 -24.53 8.79
CA ASP A 842 -2.95 -25.90 8.41
C ASP A 842 -1.73 -26.63 7.85
N ARG A 843 -1.36 -27.74 8.51
CA ARG A 843 -0.16 -28.52 8.15
C ARG A 843 -0.25 -29.19 6.78
N GLU A 844 -1.43 -29.60 6.34
CA GLU A 844 -1.62 -30.26 5.05
C GLU A 844 -1.47 -29.23 3.92
N ILE A 845 -2.10 -28.07 4.05
CA ILE A 845 -1.96 -26.96 3.10
C ILE A 845 -0.50 -26.51 3.04
N ASN A 846 0.18 -26.35 4.18
CA ASN A 846 1.60 -26.00 4.22
C ASN A 846 2.48 -27.04 3.50
N SER A 847 2.20 -28.33 3.67
CA SER A 847 2.92 -29.41 2.97
C SER A 847 2.68 -29.37 1.47
N LEU A 848 1.44 -29.18 1.02
CA LEU A 848 1.08 -29.10 -0.40
C LEU A 848 1.70 -27.87 -1.07
N MET A 849 1.73 -26.72 -0.40
CA MET A 849 2.40 -25.52 -0.91
C MET A 849 3.90 -25.75 -1.09
N ASN A 850 4.57 -26.37 -0.11
CA ASN A 850 6.01 -26.67 -0.21
C ASN A 850 6.32 -27.68 -1.33
N GLU A 851 5.45 -28.67 -1.55
CA GLU A 851 5.55 -29.61 -2.68
C GLU A 851 5.40 -28.87 -4.00
N ALA A 852 4.40 -27.99 -4.11
CA ALA A 852 4.14 -27.21 -5.32
C ALA A 852 5.30 -26.25 -5.66
N ASP A 853 5.90 -25.61 -4.66
CA ASP A 853 7.04 -24.70 -4.85
C ASP A 853 8.33 -25.41 -5.28
N SER A 854 8.46 -26.69 -4.92
CA SER A 854 9.60 -27.53 -5.29
C SER A 854 9.48 -28.12 -6.70
N GLU A 855 8.28 -28.05 -7.30
CA GLU A 855 8.01 -28.59 -8.63
C GLU A 855 8.38 -27.56 -9.71
N THR A 856 9.40 -27.90 -10.50
CA THR A 856 9.90 -27.02 -11.57
C THR A 856 9.09 -27.13 -12.86
N ALA A 857 8.34 -28.22 -13.05
CA ALA A 857 7.44 -28.39 -14.18
C ALA A 857 6.14 -27.63 -13.94
N ARG A 858 5.95 -26.50 -14.65
CA ARG A 858 4.84 -25.57 -14.42
C ARG A 858 3.45 -26.22 -14.37
N ASN A 859 3.14 -27.12 -15.32
CA ASN A 859 1.82 -27.76 -15.34
C ASN A 859 1.60 -28.69 -14.13
N ALA A 860 2.66 -29.32 -13.62
CA ALA A 860 2.57 -30.16 -12.42
C ALA A 860 2.43 -29.28 -11.16
N ALA A 861 3.19 -28.19 -11.06
CA ALA A 861 3.03 -27.20 -9.99
C ALA A 861 1.62 -26.60 -9.97
N ASP A 862 1.09 -26.16 -11.12
CA ASP A 862 -0.28 -25.63 -11.23
C ASP A 862 -1.35 -26.65 -10.80
N ASN A 863 -1.13 -27.96 -11.03
CA ASN A 863 -2.03 -29.00 -10.56
C ASN A 863 -1.97 -29.19 -9.03
N LEU A 864 -0.79 -29.12 -8.43
CA LEU A 864 -0.63 -29.15 -6.97
C LEU A 864 -1.31 -27.92 -6.33
N TRP A 865 -1.13 -26.74 -6.93
CA TRP A 865 -1.80 -25.52 -6.47
C TRP A 865 -3.32 -25.55 -6.63
N ARG A 866 -3.86 -26.26 -7.63
CA ARG A 866 -5.30 -26.52 -7.71
C ARG A 866 -5.78 -27.32 -6.49
N THR A 867 -5.02 -28.33 -6.08
CA THR A 867 -5.31 -29.12 -4.87
C THR A 867 -5.21 -28.25 -3.61
N VAL A 868 -4.27 -27.30 -3.55
CA VAL A 868 -4.18 -26.32 -2.47
C VAL A 868 -5.46 -25.48 -2.40
N ASP A 869 -5.93 -24.93 -3.53
CA ASP A 869 -7.17 -24.12 -3.57
C ASP A 869 -8.37 -24.94 -3.06
N SER A 870 -8.58 -26.16 -3.60
CA SER A 870 -9.70 -27.00 -3.15
C SER A 870 -9.60 -27.36 -1.66
N THR A 871 -8.40 -27.69 -1.17
CA THR A 871 -8.18 -28.02 0.25
C THR A 871 -8.44 -26.80 1.15
N ALA A 872 -8.07 -25.59 0.69
CA ALA A 872 -8.37 -24.36 1.39
C ALA A 872 -9.88 -24.05 1.43
N GLN A 873 -10.61 -24.29 0.34
CA GLN A 873 -12.08 -24.17 0.32
C GLN A 873 -12.73 -25.09 1.36
N ASP A 874 -12.21 -26.32 1.52
CA ASP A 874 -12.72 -27.29 2.51
C ASP A 874 -12.54 -26.81 3.96
N ARG A 875 -11.54 -25.97 4.26
CA ARG A 875 -11.36 -25.37 5.61
C ARG A 875 -12.39 -24.29 5.92
N GLY A 876 -13.06 -23.77 4.88
CA GLY A 876 -14.16 -22.82 4.99
C GLY A 876 -13.75 -21.44 5.49
N THR A 877 -12.46 -21.11 5.55
CA THR A 877 -11.96 -19.79 5.95
C THR A 877 -12.05 -18.75 4.82
N LEU A 878 -12.15 -19.21 3.57
CA LEU A 878 -12.27 -18.38 2.38
C LEU A 878 -13.62 -18.65 1.72
N LEU A 879 -14.45 -17.62 1.57
CA LEU A 879 -15.71 -17.65 0.82
C LEU A 879 -15.56 -16.75 -0.40
N PRO A 880 -14.95 -17.22 -1.49
CA PRO A 880 -14.95 -16.50 -2.76
C PRO A 880 -16.38 -16.40 -3.28
N PHE A 881 -16.70 -15.27 -3.93
CA PHE A 881 -18.01 -15.13 -4.58
C PHE A 881 -17.97 -14.43 -5.95
N LEU A 882 -16.91 -13.67 -6.26
CA LEU A 882 -16.82 -12.97 -7.55
C LEU A 882 -15.40 -12.96 -8.11
N TYR A 883 -15.24 -13.39 -9.36
CA TYR A 883 -14.11 -13.06 -10.22
C TYR A 883 -14.41 -11.73 -10.93
N ASP A 884 -13.72 -10.66 -10.51
CA ASP A 884 -14.09 -9.26 -10.82
C ASP A 884 -13.87 -8.93 -12.31
N ARG A 885 -14.84 -8.24 -12.92
CA ARG A 885 -14.76 -7.74 -14.30
C ARG A 885 -15.00 -6.23 -14.36
N ARG A 886 -14.37 -5.59 -15.34
CA ARG A 886 -14.54 -4.15 -15.63
C ARG A 886 -14.81 -3.95 -17.11
N LEU A 887 -15.73 -3.03 -17.42
CA LEU A 887 -16.04 -2.67 -18.80
C LEU A 887 -15.13 -1.52 -19.24
N ASN A 888 -14.07 -1.85 -19.95
CA ASN A 888 -13.08 -0.87 -20.41
C ASN A 888 -13.45 -0.36 -21.80
N TYR A 889 -13.35 0.96 -21.99
CA TYR A 889 -13.55 1.60 -23.27
C TYR A 889 -12.22 1.79 -24.00
N ARG A 890 -12.22 1.49 -25.30
CA ARG A 890 -11.08 1.70 -26.21
C ARG A 890 -11.51 2.53 -27.41
N SER A 891 -10.78 3.62 -27.65
CA SER A 891 -11.00 4.48 -28.83
C SER A 891 -10.87 3.70 -30.15
N ASP A 892 -11.63 4.11 -31.16
CA ASP A 892 -11.57 3.55 -32.52
C ASP A 892 -10.26 3.90 -33.27
N ARG A 893 -9.52 4.89 -32.77
CA ARG A 893 -8.16 5.23 -33.19
C ARG A 893 -7.14 4.16 -32.79
N LEU A 894 -7.38 3.41 -31.72
CA LEU A 894 -6.41 2.45 -31.23
C LEU A 894 -6.17 1.29 -32.22
N THR A 895 -4.91 0.96 -32.40
CA THR A 895 -4.45 -0.23 -33.13
C THR A 895 -3.71 -1.18 -32.19
N ASN A 896 -3.77 -2.47 -32.51
CA ASN A 896 -3.17 -3.55 -31.73
C ASN A 896 -3.69 -3.66 -30.28
N ALA A 897 -4.92 -3.22 -30.04
CA ALA A 897 -5.53 -3.27 -28.71
C ALA A 897 -5.86 -4.72 -28.32
N TYR A 898 -5.20 -5.24 -27.29
CA TYR A 898 -5.51 -6.54 -26.68
C TYR A 898 -5.35 -6.48 -25.16
N VAL A 899 -6.14 -7.29 -24.46
CA VAL A 899 -6.06 -7.47 -23.02
C VAL A 899 -4.92 -8.41 -22.65
N HIS A 900 -4.08 -7.95 -21.73
CA HIS A 900 -2.97 -8.69 -21.18
C HIS A 900 -3.36 -9.29 -19.83
N PRO A 901 -3.40 -10.63 -19.69
CA PRO A 901 -3.93 -11.29 -18.49
C PRO A 901 -3.09 -11.00 -17.23
N ALA A 902 -1.78 -10.79 -17.35
CA ALA A 902 -0.91 -10.46 -16.23
C ALA A 902 -1.12 -9.03 -15.69
N LEU A 903 -1.68 -8.13 -16.50
CA LEU A 903 -1.80 -6.70 -16.19
C LEU A 903 -3.26 -6.28 -15.91
N GLY A 904 -4.23 -7.18 -16.13
CA GLY A 904 -5.66 -6.94 -15.85
C GLY A 904 -6.32 -5.90 -16.78
N GLY A 905 -5.72 -5.62 -17.94
CA GLY A 905 -6.16 -4.56 -18.87
C GLY A 905 -5.44 -4.63 -20.22
N LEU A 906 -5.71 -3.67 -21.11
CA LEU A 906 -5.00 -3.52 -22.38
C LEU A 906 -3.49 -3.30 -22.17
N ASP A 907 -2.65 -3.95 -22.99
CA ASP A 907 -1.19 -3.78 -22.95
C ASP A 907 -0.77 -2.47 -23.63
N ILE A 908 -0.34 -1.47 -22.86
CA ILE A 908 -0.15 -0.10 -23.38
C ILE A 908 1.02 -0.06 -24.37
N GLN A 909 2.09 -0.80 -24.10
CA GLN A 909 3.29 -0.83 -24.95
C GLN A 909 3.01 -1.29 -26.39
N ALA A 910 1.97 -2.10 -26.57
CA ALA A 910 1.65 -2.68 -27.87
C ALA A 910 0.83 -1.75 -28.77
N LEU A 911 0.19 -0.72 -28.18
CA LEU A 911 -0.77 0.13 -28.85
C LEU A 911 -0.10 0.99 -29.93
N GLY A 912 -0.82 1.22 -31.02
CA GLY A 912 -0.60 2.32 -31.93
C GLY A 912 -1.86 3.16 -32.08
N VAL A 913 -1.79 4.21 -32.89
CA VAL A 913 -2.94 5.06 -33.22
C VAL A 913 -3.08 5.21 -34.74
N LYS A 914 -4.32 5.28 -35.21
CA LYS A 914 -4.62 5.76 -36.56
C LYS A 914 -4.38 7.27 -36.61
N GLY A 915 -3.74 7.70 -37.69
CA GLY A 915 -3.47 9.11 -37.99
C GLY A 915 -4.72 9.92 -38.29
#